data_AF-A0A818ZUL9-F1
#
_entry.id   AF-A0A818ZUL9-F1
#
_cell.length_a   1.000
_cell.length_b   1.000
_cell.length_c   1.000
_cell.angle_alpha   90.00
_cell.angle_beta   90.00
_cell.angle_gamma   90.00
#
_symmetry.space_group_name_H-M   'P 1'
#
loop_
_entity.id
_entity.type
_entity.pdbx_description
1 polymer ?
#
loop_
_entity_poly.entity_id
_entity_poly.type
_entity_poly.pdbx_seq_one_letter_code
_entity_poly.pdbx_strand_id
1 'polypeptide(L)'
;MQETIGNTTYNWTDVTGQFADLCHNLNIGEVVRDRDFTLFEAMTALELMDPKMDGGMSIKNHFQEQKQGNRILTLKQLIEKNLLKISSFTSIELIHLFDQLLSTFHMWLDGHSLALTLFTCVYLHDIPIIDDYHLRTICYTFIKLIDYIRERILLKAGLFEEEDFSGTLTYNFPFYRDMIKDQTCLTDLKKCEDELNKRLRSLKHQTDLNQLDINATQQLIYRIRFLRLFFGLTLKFNEANEKTGEQTYLNSEEISKTLKQIDEILQLIRPSHILEDETTKTDDSTELIIPISLLTDISRSFDPYYNYRQLPPAFNRFIRQLILPSFVYTSLTNLCHQLRKMLEITDKRTLKHSFEFFLEYSTNEKPSLFIRSLLLLSYLPSVQGCLLSSRKIFGQISFAEQVKYEIRLFIVPPLLTLKYITIDNETLNYSENFFQRACVPFSNLFYSLCNNRARTREKLSNLLDEFSVLQDESEKLDQWLHKYFLQHILQANLSTVNHQALLLIEKTSYFFQFILHWTLLIMEYYLLMGFDLSLYSKRELYDVYFYFAQIILFTHVNVYKTSTNILNTTVPFLVQLNQKQQQMNKNQINNVFIQQLNSLIQQHTNDDPLQDLTNDNSSTQKKNKKKNLNGIIPPNIEYHEQEFLITNGHLSMSTATHRCLKALEIEQRLKFS
;
A
#
# COMPACT_ATOMS: atom_id res chain seq x y z
N MET A 1 6.09 -14.21 56.48
CA MET A 1 6.43 -12.77 56.52
C MET A 1 5.17 -11.96 56.28
N GLN A 2 4.98 -10.87 57.03
CA GLN A 2 3.88 -9.93 56.79
C GLN A 2 4.39 -8.79 55.92
N GLU A 3 3.74 -8.57 54.77
CA GLU A 3 4.07 -7.48 53.87
C GLU A 3 2.80 -6.69 53.55
N THR A 4 2.87 -5.37 53.73
CA THR A 4 1.74 -4.47 53.48
C THR A 4 1.99 -3.71 52.20
N ILE A 5 1.20 -3.98 51.16
CA ILE A 5 1.27 -3.28 49.87
C ILE A 5 -0.02 -2.49 49.69
N GLY A 6 0.08 -1.16 49.75
CA GLY A 6 -1.08 -0.26 49.76
C GLY A 6 -1.94 -0.47 51.02
N ASN A 7 -3.23 -0.78 50.83
CA ASN A 7 -4.18 -1.05 51.92
C ASN A 7 -4.35 -2.56 52.23
N THR A 8 -3.64 -3.42 51.51
CA THR A 8 -3.74 -4.88 51.63
C THR A 8 -2.54 -5.45 52.38
N THR A 9 -2.81 -6.28 53.38
CA THR A 9 -1.79 -6.98 54.16
C THR A 9 -1.72 -8.43 53.71
N TYR A 10 -0.53 -8.85 53.25
CA TYR A 10 -0.27 -10.20 52.76
C TYR A 10 0.50 -10.98 53.83
N ASN A 11 0.03 -12.20 54.11
CA ASN A 11 0.72 -13.16 54.98
C ASN A 11 1.40 -14.21 54.10
N TRP A 12 2.70 -14.03 53.85
CA TRP A 12 3.49 -14.95 53.04
C TRP A 12 4.02 -16.12 53.89
N THR A 13 3.84 -17.34 53.42
CA THR A 13 4.44 -18.56 53.97
C THR A 13 5.52 -19.07 53.03
N ASP A 14 6.73 -19.30 53.54
CA ASP A 14 7.82 -19.86 52.74
C ASP A 14 7.59 -21.36 52.51
N VAL A 15 7.51 -21.75 51.23
CA VAL A 15 7.29 -23.14 50.77
C VAL A 15 8.50 -23.70 50.04
N THR A 16 9.64 -23.00 50.03
CA THR A 16 10.81 -23.35 49.19
C THR A 16 11.35 -24.75 49.52
N GLY A 17 11.50 -25.09 50.80
CA GLY A 17 11.97 -26.41 51.22
C GLY A 17 11.01 -27.54 50.86
N GLN A 18 9.71 -27.35 51.13
CA GLN A 18 8.67 -28.32 50.80
C GLN A 18 8.58 -28.58 49.30
N PHE A 19 8.69 -27.52 48.48
CA PHE A 19 8.67 -27.63 47.03
C PHE A 19 9.91 -28.36 46.49
N ALA A 20 11.10 -28.05 47.01
CA ALA A 20 12.33 -28.72 46.64
C ALA A 20 12.27 -30.23 46.94
N ASP A 21 11.80 -30.63 48.12
CA ASP A 21 11.67 -32.04 48.52
C ASP A 21 10.72 -32.81 47.59
N LEU A 22 9.61 -32.19 47.17
CA LEU A 22 8.68 -32.79 46.21
C LEU A 22 9.30 -32.96 44.82
N CYS A 23 10.08 -31.98 44.35
CA CYS A 23 10.77 -32.06 43.07
C CYS A 23 11.83 -33.17 43.04
N HIS A 24 12.48 -33.49 44.15
CA HIS A 24 13.45 -34.59 44.24
C HIS A 24 12.80 -35.98 44.03
N ASN A 25 11.49 -36.09 44.22
CA ASN A 25 10.75 -37.33 44.00
C ASN A 25 10.35 -37.56 42.54
N LEU A 26 10.56 -36.58 41.65
CA LEU A 26 10.25 -36.71 40.22
C LEU A 26 11.34 -37.49 39.48
N ASN A 27 10.95 -38.37 38.56
CA ASN A 27 11.90 -39.08 37.71
C ASN A 27 12.45 -38.18 36.61
N ILE A 28 13.64 -38.52 36.10
CA ILE A 28 14.25 -37.81 34.97
C ILE A 28 13.32 -37.90 33.76
N GLY A 29 12.90 -36.74 33.24
CA GLY A 29 11.98 -36.63 32.10
C GLY A 29 10.51 -36.42 32.48
N GLU A 30 10.16 -36.45 33.77
CA GLU A 30 8.82 -36.08 34.22
C GLU A 30 8.69 -34.55 34.34
N VAL A 31 7.56 -34.02 33.85
CA VAL A 31 7.22 -32.60 33.96
C VAL A 31 5.83 -32.49 34.58
N VAL A 32 5.74 -31.87 35.74
CA VAL A 32 4.46 -31.55 36.38
C VAL A 32 3.93 -30.26 35.76
N ARG A 33 2.76 -30.34 35.14
CA ARG A 33 2.07 -29.21 34.51
C ARG A 33 0.57 -29.42 34.57
N ASP A 34 -0.17 -28.36 34.30
CA ASP A 34 -1.60 -28.48 34.04
C ASP A 34 -1.86 -29.34 32.79
N ARG A 35 -3.01 -30.01 32.74
CA ARG A 35 -3.39 -30.86 31.62
C ARG A 35 -3.54 -30.05 30.33
N ASP A 36 -4.04 -28.82 30.45
CA ASP A 36 -4.32 -27.94 29.32
C ASP A 36 -3.08 -27.19 28.82
N PHE A 37 -2.07 -27.00 29.68
CA PHE A 37 -0.84 -26.30 29.31
C PHE A 37 0.06 -27.15 28.42
N THR A 38 0.36 -26.70 27.20
CA THR A 38 1.19 -27.47 26.27
C THR A 38 2.67 -27.09 26.34
N LEU A 39 3.59 -28.03 26.11
CA LEU A 39 5.02 -27.72 26.02
C LEU A 39 5.36 -26.82 24.82
N PHE A 40 4.48 -26.72 23.83
CA PHE A 40 4.63 -25.79 22.72
C PHE A 40 4.48 -24.33 23.19
N GLU A 41 3.54 -24.05 24.09
CA GLU A 41 3.40 -22.73 24.72
C GLU A 41 4.64 -22.36 25.54
N ALA A 42 5.24 -23.34 26.22
CA ALA A 42 6.47 -23.15 26.97
C ALA A 42 7.67 -22.72 26.09
N MET A 43 7.64 -22.94 24.76
CA MET A 43 8.70 -22.46 23.86
C MET A 43 8.77 -20.93 23.76
N THR A 44 7.70 -20.23 24.13
CA THR A 44 7.66 -18.75 24.17
C THR A 44 8.03 -18.18 25.54
N ALA A 45 8.29 -19.05 26.52
CA ALA A 45 8.61 -18.63 27.88
C ALA A 45 9.96 -17.92 27.94
N LEU A 46 10.06 -17.00 28.89
CA LEU A 46 11.26 -16.22 29.15
C LEU A 46 12.08 -16.86 30.25
N GLU A 47 13.38 -16.92 30.04
CA GLU A 47 14.33 -17.42 31.03
C GLU A 47 14.92 -16.26 31.81
N LEU A 48 14.67 -16.24 33.12
CA LEU A 48 15.26 -15.25 34.02
C LEU A 48 16.76 -15.48 34.16
N MET A 49 17.53 -14.40 34.30
CA MET A 49 19.00 -14.40 34.40
C MET A 49 19.76 -14.86 33.15
N ASP A 50 19.08 -15.21 32.05
CA ASP A 50 19.74 -15.44 30.77
C ASP A 50 20.10 -14.09 30.10
N PRO A 51 21.36 -13.84 29.71
CA PRO A 51 21.77 -12.55 29.13
C PRO A 51 21.07 -12.14 27.83
N LYS A 52 20.43 -13.07 27.11
CA LYS A 52 19.74 -12.82 25.84
C LYS A 52 18.23 -12.74 26.00
N MET A 53 17.64 -13.53 26.90
CA MET A 53 16.19 -13.61 27.12
C MET A 53 15.71 -12.69 28.26
N ASP A 54 16.58 -12.38 29.23
CA ASP A 54 16.27 -11.47 30.32
C ASP A 54 16.76 -10.05 29.98
N GLY A 55 15.83 -9.19 29.58
CA GLY A 55 16.15 -7.79 29.33
C GLY A 55 16.73 -7.06 30.57
N GLY A 56 16.48 -7.54 31.79
CA GLY A 56 16.96 -6.93 33.03
C GLY A 56 18.47 -7.05 33.15
N MET A 57 19.05 -8.08 32.53
CA MET A 57 20.50 -8.29 32.42
C MET A 57 21.15 -7.30 31.45
N SER A 58 20.45 -6.93 30.37
CA SER A 58 20.96 -5.95 29.37
C SER A 58 21.08 -4.53 29.95
N ILE A 59 20.13 -4.14 30.81
CA ILE A 59 20.11 -2.84 31.50
C ILE A 59 21.32 -2.65 32.40
N LYS A 60 21.73 -3.70 33.12
CA LYS A 60 22.83 -3.62 34.08
C LYS A 60 24.13 -3.19 33.39
N ASN A 61 24.38 -3.68 32.18
CA ASN A 61 25.55 -3.31 31.38
C ASN A 61 25.46 -1.85 30.90
N HIS A 62 24.30 -1.42 30.44
CA HIS A 62 24.08 -0.02 30.01
C HIS A 62 24.32 0.98 31.15
N PHE A 63 23.87 0.69 32.37
CA PHE A 63 24.13 1.57 33.53
C PHE A 63 25.59 1.57 33.98
N GLN A 64 26.31 0.45 33.82
CA GLN A 64 27.75 0.39 34.07
C GLN A 64 28.53 1.28 33.08
N GLU A 65 28.14 1.28 31.80
CA GLU A 65 28.73 2.13 30.76
C GLU A 65 28.45 3.62 31.03
N GLN A 66 27.24 3.97 31.48
CA GLN A 66 26.85 5.35 31.76
C GLN A 66 27.32 5.90 33.13
N LYS A 67 28.03 5.11 33.95
CA LYS A 67 28.47 5.48 35.32
C LYS A 67 27.35 6.05 36.20
N GLN A 68 26.10 5.65 35.97
CA GLN A 68 24.94 6.08 36.75
C GLN A 68 24.35 4.87 37.48
N GLY A 69 23.81 5.10 38.68
CA GLY A 69 23.16 4.03 39.45
C GLY A 69 22.05 3.34 38.62
N ASN A 70 21.75 2.08 38.95
CA ASN A 70 20.90 1.13 38.20
C ASN A 70 19.41 1.55 37.99
N ARG A 71 19.09 2.79 37.61
CA ARG A 71 17.71 3.28 37.50
C ARG A 71 17.52 4.20 36.30
N ILE A 72 16.59 3.83 35.44
CA ILE A 72 16.01 4.69 34.41
C ILE A 72 15.27 5.82 35.12
N LEU A 73 15.57 7.07 34.78
CA LEU A 73 14.94 8.26 35.37
C LEU A 73 13.74 8.68 34.51
N THR A 74 12.60 8.92 35.14
CA THR A 74 11.42 9.50 34.46
C THR A 74 11.68 10.96 34.09
N LEU A 75 10.95 11.50 33.10
CA LEU A 75 11.03 12.92 32.71
C LEU A 75 10.95 13.88 33.91
N LYS A 76 10.01 13.67 34.84
CA LYS A 76 9.87 14.50 36.06
C LYS A 76 11.11 14.46 36.95
N GLN A 77 11.73 13.29 37.10
CA GLN A 77 12.96 13.13 37.88
C GLN A 77 14.19 13.73 37.18
N LEU A 78 14.23 13.73 35.85
CA LEU A 78 15.29 14.37 35.07
C LEU A 78 15.22 15.89 35.21
N ILE A 79 14.01 16.43 35.23
CA ILE A 79 13.74 17.85 35.48
C ILE A 79 14.12 18.24 36.90
N GLU A 80 13.67 17.50 37.91
CA GLU A 80 14.00 17.79 39.32
C GLU A 80 15.51 17.80 39.59
N LYS A 81 16.26 17.00 38.84
CA LYS A 81 17.73 16.92 38.92
C LYS A 81 18.45 17.94 38.03
N ASN A 82 17.73 18.82 37.33
CA ASN A 82 18.25 19.77 36.34
C ASN A 82 19.14 19.10 35.28
N LEU A 83 18.79 17.88 34.87
CA LEU A 83 19.50 17.11 33.86
C LEU A 83 18.94 17.31 32.45
N LEU A 84 17.75 17.92 32.36
CA LEU A 84 17.09 18.30 31.12
C LEU A 84 16.49 19.70 31.26
N LYS A 85 16.63 20.47 30.18
CA LYS A 85 16.08 21.80 30.03
C LYS A 85 14.62 21.72 29.54
N ILE A 86 13.78 22.66 29.99
CA ILE A 86 12.35 22.72 29.62
C ILE A 86 12.02 24.02 28.87
N SER A 87 12.78 25.08 29.13
CA SER A 87 12.57 26.42 28.58
C SER A 87 13.85 26.96 27.95
N SER A 88 13.74 27.97 27.08
CA SER A 88 14.86 28.76 26.53
C SER A 88 15.81 28.02 25.57
N PHE A 89 15.28 27.13 24.72
CA PHE A 89 16.12 26.37 23.79
C PHE A 89 16.80 27.27 22.74
N THR A 90 18.04 26.94 22.40
CA THR A 90 18.74 27.60 21.29
C THR A 90 18.27 27.03 19.95
N SER A 91 18.47 27.78 18.85
CA SER A 91 18.10 27.28 17.51
C SER A 91 18.87 25.99 17.15
N ILE A 92 20.10 25.83 17.65
CA ILE A 92 20.96 24.66 17.44
C ILE A 92 20.42 23.45 18.21
N GLU A 93 20.06 23.64 19.48
CA GLU A 93 19.43 22.60 20.32
C GLU A 93 18.14 22.07 19.68
N LEU A 94 17.28 22.98 19.19
CA LEU A 94 16.03 22.61 18.51
C LEU A 94 16.27 21.86 17.20
N ILE A 95 17.29 22.24 16.42
CA ILE A 95 17.68 21.51 15.19
C ILE A 95 18.10 20.08 15.54
N HIS A 96 18.92 19.89 16.56
CA HIS A 96 19.39 18.58 16.97
C HIS A 96 18.23 17.67 17.40
N LEU A 97 17.34 18.18 18.27
CA LEU A 97 16.15 17.45 18.70
C LEU A 97 15.23 17.12 17.53
N PHE A 98 15.04 18.06 16.60
CA PHE A 98 14.23 17.84 15.40
C PHE A 98 14.81 16.74 14.51
N ASP A 99 16.11 16.78 14.21
CA ASP A 99 16.75 15.80 13.34
C ASP A 99 16.77 14.39 13.97
N GLN A 100 16.92 14.29 15.30
CA GLN A 100 16.79 13.02 16.01
C GLN A 100 15.33 12.49 16.03
N LEU A 101 14.34 13.36 16.24
CA LEU A 101 12.93 12.99 16.12
C LEU A 101 12.59 12.53 14.70
N LEU A 102 13.12 13.22 13.69
CA LEU A 102 12.90 12.86 12.29
C LEU A 102 13.59 11.53 11.93
N SER A 103 14.79 11.27 12.47
CA SER A 103 15.52 10.02 12.25
C SER A 103 14.80 8.83 12.89
N THR A 104 14.35 8.98 14.13
CA THR A 104 13.52 7.96 14.79
C THR A 104 12.18 7.76 14.09
N PHE A 105 11.58 8.82 13.56
CA PHE A 105 10.38 8.74 12.72
C PHE A 105 10.58 7.98 11.43
N HIS A 106 11.69 8.23 10.73
CA HIS A 106 12.03 7.48 9.54
C HIS A 106 12.22 5.99 9.83
N MET A 107 12.90 5.64 10.91
CA MET A 107 13.05 4.24 11.35
C MET A 107 11.70 3.56 11.61
N TRP A 108 10.75 4.27 12.22
CA TRP A 108 9.40 3.75 12.43
C TRP A 108 8.67 3.50 11.10
N LEU A 109 8.80 4.40 10.12
CA LEU A 109 8.23 4.21 8.78
C LEU A 109 8.83 3.01 8.03
N ASP A 110 10.09 2.65 8.32
CA ASP A 110 10.76 1.47 7.77
C ASP A 110 10.36 0.16 8.47
N GLY A 111 9.50 0.22 9.49
CA GLY A 111 8.89 -0.94 10.15
C GLY A 111 9.38 -1.21 11.58
N HIS A 112 10.32 -0.41 12.11
CA HIS A 112 10.75 -0.56 13.51
C HIS A 112 9.63 -0.20 14.49
N SER A 113 9.66 -0.80 15.69
CA SER A 113 8.66 -0.50 16.72
C SER A 113 8.71 0.96 17.17
N LEU A 114 7.53 1.55 17.35
CA LEU A 114 7.35 2.91 17.85
C LEU A 114 7.96 3.12 19.26
N ALA A 115 7.95 2.06 20.08
CA ALA A 115 8.50 2.10 21.44
C ALA A 115 10.04 2.19 21.49
N LEU A 116 10.73 1.68 20.46
CA LEU A 116 12.20 1.71 20.34
C LEU A 116 12.70 2.88 19.48
N THR A 117 11.79 3.58 18.81
CA THR A 117 12.11 4.69 17.91
C THR A 117 11.68 6.01 18.55
N LEU A 118 10.53 6.58 18.18
CA LEU A 118 10.15 7.93 18.66
C LEU A 118 9.99 8.00 20.17
N PHE A 119 9.38 7.00 20.80
CA PHE A 119 9.14 7.05 22.24
C PHE A 119 10.41 6.82 23.08
N THR A 120 11.58 6.70 22.46
CA THR A 120 12.86 6.89 23.17
C THR A 120 13.09 8.37 23.52
N CYS A 121 12.44 9.29 22.82
CA CYS A 121 12.42 10.70 23.16
C CYS A 121 11.64 10.91 24.46
N VAL A 122 12.34 11.38 25.49
CA VAL A 122 11.79 11.55 26.84
C VAL A 122 10.68 12.61 26.85
N TYR A 123 10.79 13.65 26.02
CA TYR A 123 9.81 14.75 25.93
C TYR A 123 8.42 14.33 25.42
N LEU A 124 8.32 13.25 24.64
CA LEU A 124 7.04 12.81 24.08
C LEU A 124 6.09 12.17 25.11
N HIS A 125 6.61 11.78 26.28
CA HIS A 125 5.82 11.13 27.32
C HIS A 125 4.95 12.09 28.14
N ASP A 126 5.32 13.37 28.23
CA ASP A 126 4.56 14.40 28.93
C ASP A 126 4.84 15.78 28.31
N ILE A 127 4.24 16.02 27.14
CA ILE A 127 4.43 17.23 26.34
C ILE A 127 3.95 18.51 27.05
N PRO A 128 2.85 18.52 27.83
CA PRO A 128 2.39 19.72 28.53
C PRO A 128 3.41 20.34 29.48
N ILE A 129 4.37 19.56 30.00
CA ILE A 129 5.44 20.05 30.88
C ILE A 129 6.40 20.99 30.13
N ILE A 130 6.48 20.91 28.80
CA ILE A 130 7.40 21.71 28.00
C ILE A 130 6.93 23.18 27.94
N ASP A 131 7.73 24.07 28.51
CA ASP A 131 7.49 25.52 28.52
C ASP A 131 7.84 26.17 27.18
N ASP A 132 8.86 25.66 26.47
CA ASP A 132 9.25 26.16 25.16
C ASP A 132 8.19 25.89 24.08
N TYR A 133 7.65 26.99 23.53
CA TYR A 133 6.56 26.92 22.56
C TYR A 133 6.96 26.20 21.26
N HIS A 134 8.20 26.37 20.78
CA HIS A 134 8.65 25.76 19.54
C HIS A 134 8.81 24.24 19.70
N LEU A 135 9.52 23.80 20.75
CA LEU A 135 9.71 22.36 21.01
C LEU A 135 8.38 21.66 21.27
N ARG A 136 7.49 22.28 22.06
CA ARG A 136 6.16 21.74 22.36
C ARG A 136 5.34 21.53 21.09
N THR A 137 5.35 22.51 20.18
CA THR A 137 4.63 22.43 18.90
C THR A 137 5.19 21.34 18.00
N ILE A 138 6.52 21.19 17.93
CA ILE A 138 7.18 20.12 17.19
C ILE A 138 6.77 18.75 17.74
N CYS A 139 6.83 18.55 19.06
CA CYS A 139 6.46 17.29 19.72
C CYS A 139 5.01 16.91 19.47
N TYR A 140 4.06 17.85 19.66
CA TYR A 140 2.64 17.57 19.38
C TYR A 140 2.39 17.21 17.92
N THR A 141 3.08 17.87 16.99
CA THR A 141 2.94 17.57 15.56
C THR A 141 3.43 16.17 15.22
N PHE A 142 4.59 15.75 15.75
CA PHE A 142 5.08 14.38 15.54
C PHE A 142 4.12 13.33 16.10
N ILE A 143 3.56 13.53 17.29
CA ILE A 143 2.56 12.61 17.86
C ILE A 143 1.31 12.53 16.98
N LYS A 144 0.80 13.67 16.49
CA LYS A 144 -0.36 13.69 15.60
C LYS A 144 -0.06 13.05 14.25
N LEU A 145 1.12 13.28 13.70
CA LEU A 145 1.59 12.66 12.47
C LEU A 145 1.63 11.13 12.61
N ILE A 146 2.19 10.61 13.70
CA ILE A 146 2.20 9.16 14.00
C ILE A 146 0.78 8.62 14.14
N ASP A 147 -0.06 9.30 14.93
CA ASP A 147 -1.43 8.84 15.19
C ASP A 147 -2.23 8.73 13.90
N TYR A 148 -2.12 9.76 13.05
CA TYR A 148 -2.76 9.81 11.75
C TYR A 148 -2.26 8.70 10.82
N ILE A 149 -0.94 8.58 10.65
CA ILE A 149 -0.36 7.55 9.77
C ILE A 149 -0.75 6.16 10.26
N ARG A 150 -0.65 5.88 11.55
CA ARG A 150 -1.04 4.58 12.11
C ARG A 150 -2.52 4.30 11.89
N GLU A 151 -3.41 5.16 12.37
CA GLU A 151 -4.85 4.87 12.41
C GLU A 151 -5.52 5.03 11.05
N ARG A 152 -5.19 6.08 10.31
CA ARG A 152 -5.85 6.42 9.05
C ARG A 152 -5.18 5.81 7.84
N ILE A 153 -3.91 5.41 7.91
CA ILE A 153 -3.20 4.85 6.75
C ILE A 153 -2.88 3.37 6.98
N LEU A 154 -2.02 3.05 7.94
CA LEU A 154 -1.50 1.69 8.11
C LEU A 154 -2.58 0.68 8.56
N LEU A 155 -3.32 1.00 9.63
CA LEU A 155 -4.36 0.11 10.15
C LEU A 155 -5.51 -0.06 9.17
N LYS A 156 -5.89 0.99 8.42
CA LYS A 156 -6.92 0.91 7.38
C LYS A 156 -6.48 0.13 6.13
N ALA A 157 -5.19 0.18 5.79
CA ALA A 157 -4.63 -0.64 4.72
C ALA A 157 -4.66 -2.14 5.06
N GLY A 158 -4.73 -2.50 6.35
CA GLY A 158 -4.88 -3.89 6.79
C GLY A 158 -3.62 -4.73 6.56
N LEU A 159 -2.44 -4.16 6.79
CA LEU A 159 -1.15 -4.84 6.66
C LEU A 159 -0.89 -5.78 7.85
N PHE A 160 0.08 -6.70 7.72
CA PHE A 160 0.37 -7.72 8.74
C PHE A 160 1.24 -7.18 9.88
N GLU A 161 0.73 -7.33 11.11
CA GLU A 161 1.45 -6.96 12.32
C GLU A 161 2.68 -7.86 12.54
N GLU A 162 3.77 -7.29 13.06
CA GLU A 162 5.06 -7.94 13.33
C GLU A 162 5.80 -8.53 12.11
N GLU A 163 5.23 -8.43 10.90
CA GLU A 163 5.90 -8.76 9.63
C GLU A 163 6.20 -7.50 8.82
N ASP A 164 5.15 -6.73 8.49
CA ASP A 164 5.24 -5.49 7.73
C ASP A 164 5.44 -4.27 8.66
N PHE A 165 4.87 -4.34 9.87
CA PHE A 165 4.79 -3.20 10.81
C PHE A 165 4.57 -3.64 12.26
N SER A 166 5.29 -3.04 13.21
CA SER A 166 5.08 -3.26 14.65
C SER A 166 4.48 -2.01 15.32
N GLY A 167 3.16 -1.80 15.20
CA GLY A 167 2.55 -0.60 15.81
C GLY A 167 1.06 -0.65 16.14
N THR A 168 0.43 -1.83 16.17
CA THR A 168 -0.92 -1.99 16.76
C THR A 168 -0.86 -1.79 18.28
N LEU A 169 0.20 -2.29 18.91
CA LEU A 169 0.46 -2.08 20.34
C LEU A 169 1.03 -0.68 20.57
N THR A 170 0.23 0.14 21.25
CA THR A 170 0.58 1.52 21.59
C THR A 170 1.24 1.67 22.95
N TYR A 171 1.40 0.57 23.71
CA TYR A 171 2.02 0.51 25.05
C TYR A 171 1.56 1.64 26.01
N ASN A 172 0.29 2.05 25.89
CA ASN A 172 -0.32 3.15 26.65
C ASN A 172 0.34 4.53 26.45
N PHE A 173 1.04 4.74 25.34
CA PHE A 173 1.62 6.05 25.03
C PHE A 173 0.53 7.10 24.75
N PRO A 174 0.73 8.36 25.19
CA PRO A 174 -0.28 9.41 25.05
C PRO A 174 -0.31 10.01 23.63
N PHE A 175 -1.45 9.88 22.92
CA PHE A 175 -1.66 10.45 21.58
C PHE A 175 -2.40 11.80 21.58
N TYR A 176 -2.81 12.30 22.74
CA TYR A 176 -3.45 13.62 22.93
C TYR A 176 -4.60 13.91 21.94
N ARG A 177 -5.40 12.89 21.61
CA ARG A 177 -6.51 12.98 20.64
C ARG A 177 -7.53 14.07 20.99
N ASP A 178 -7.91 14.14 22.26
CA ASP A 178 -8.92 15.08 22.76
C ASP A 178 -8.37 16.48 23.05
N MET A 179 -7.06 16.59 23.30
CA MET A 179 -6.45 17.84 23.77
C MET A 179 -6.15 18.82 22.62
N ILE A 180 -5.74 18.30 21.46
CA ILE A 180 -5.27 19.12 20.33
C ILE A 180 -5.87 18.61 19.03
N LYS A 181 -6.35 19.52 18.17
CA LYS A 181 -6.88 19.20 16.84
C LYS A 181 -5.78 19.29 15.78
N ASP A 182 -5.98 18.61 14.65
CA ASP A 182 -4.98 18.58 13.57
C ASP A 182 -4.76 19.99 12.97
N GLN A 183 -5.84 20.74 12.76
CA GLN A 183 -5.79 22.12 12.28
C GLN A 183 -5.05 23.07 13.24
N THR A 184 -5.18 22.85 14.57
CA THR A 184 -4.47 23.69 15.55
C THR A 184 -2.96 23.50 15.44
N CYS A 185 -2.47 22.26 15.22
CA CYS A 185 -1.04 22.00 15.01
C CYS A 185 -0.51 22.74 13.77
N LEU A 186 -1.25 22.72 12.65
CA LEU A 186 -0.87 23.45 11.44
C LEU A 186 -0.79 24.97 11.67
N THR A 187 -1.74 25.53 12.42
CA THR A 187 -1.72 26.96 12.76
C THR A 187 -0.57 27.31 13.70
N ASP A 188 -0.25 26.45 14.66
CA ASP A 188 0.79 26.70 15.64
C ASP A 188 2.19 26.59 15.02
N LEU A 189 2.42 25.63 14.11
CA LEU A 189 3.64 25.56 13.31
C LEU A 189 3.83 26.82 12.46
N LYS A 190 2.75 27.36 11.87
CA LYS A 190 2.81 28.61 11.12
C LYS A 190 3.17 29.80 12.02
N LYS A 191 2.63 29.87 13.24
CA LYS A 191 3.04 30.87 14.24
C LYS A 191 4.51 30.73 14.60
N CYS A 192 5.02 29.52 14.82
CA CYS A 192 6.44 29.28 15.07
C CYS A 192 7.30 29.78 13.89
N GLU A 193 6.89 29.52 12.66
CA GLU A 193 7.55 30.02 11.44
C GLU A 193 7.58 31.56 11.43
N ASP A 194 6.47 32.23 11.73
CA ASP A 194 6.37 33.69 11.77
C ASP A 194 7.24 34.32 12.87
N GLU A 195 7.27 33.72 14.07
CA GLU A 195 8.11 34.15 15.19
C GLU A 195 9.60 34.01 14.89
N LEU A 196 10.02 32.87 14.35
CA LEU A 196 11.42 32.66 13.95
C LEU A 196 11.82 33.59 12.80
N ASN A 197 10.93 33.89 11.86
CA ASN A 197 11.19 34.87 10.81
C ASN A 197 11.38 36.29 11.36
N LYS A 198 10.60 36.69 12.38
CA LYS A 198 10.80 37.97 13.08
C LYS A 198 12.15 38.00 13.80
N ARG A 199 12.51 36.90 14.49
CA ARG A 199 13.81 36.75 15.15
C ARG A 199 14.97 36.80 14.16
N LEU A 200 14.83 36.16 13.00
CA LEU A 200 15.85 36.20 11.94
C LEU A 200 16.06 37.63 11.42
N ARG A 201 14.99 38.42 11.27
CA ARG A 201 15.10 39.84 10.87
C ARG A 201 15.80 40.66 11.94
N SER A 202 15.46 40.49 13.22
CA SER A 202 16.12 41.23 14.31
C SER A 202 17.61 40.88 14.42
N LEU A 203 17.98 39.60 14.29
CA LEU A 203 19.37 39.14 14.32
C LEU A 203 20.20 39.72 13.16
N LYS A 204 19.62 39.86 11.97
CA LYS A 204 20.29 40.48 10.82
C LYS A 204 20.56 41.99 11.00
N HIS A 205 19.82 42.65 11.89
CA HIS A 205 20.00 44.08 12.18
C HIS A 205 20.98 44.35 13.34
N GLN A 206 21.30 43.34 14.16
CA GLN A 206 22.30 43.47 15.22
C GLN A 206 23.71 43.48 14.62
N THR A 207 24.57 44.40 15.10
CA THR A 207 25.92 44.64 14.56
C THR A 207 26.94 43.56 14.95
N ASP A 208 26.65 42.76 15.99
CA ASP A 208 27.46 41.62 16.39
C ASP A 208 27.07 40.40 15.53
N LEU A 209 27.91 40.10 14.54
CA LEU A 209 27.68 39.04 13.55
C LEU A 209 27.84 37.64 14.17
N ASN A 210 26.88 37.17 14.95
CA ASN A 210 26.73 35.74 15.26
C ASN A 210 26.21 35.00 14.02
N GLN A 211 27.06 34.82 13.01
CA GLN A 211 26.71 34.14 11.75
C GLN A 211 26.16 32.73 11.99
N LEU A 212 26.63 32.05 13.03
CA LEU A 212 26.15 30.74 13.46
C LEU A 212 24.67 30.77 13.88
N ASP A 213 24.26 31.74 14.71
CA ASP A 213 22.87 31.87 15.17
C ASP A 213 21.91 32.25 14.05
N ILE A 214 22.38 33.10 13.12
CA ILE A 214 21.61 33.47 11.92
C ILE A 214 21.38 32.23 11.05
N ASN A 215 22.45 31.47 10.75
CA ASN A 215 22.37 30.26 9.95
C ASN A 215 21.51 29.19 10.64
N ALA A 216 21.69 28.96 11.94
CA ALA A 216 20.90 28.00 12.71
C ALA A 216 19.41 28.40 12.74
N THR A 217 19.09 29.66 12.96
CA THR A 217 17.69 30.12 12.96
C THR A 217 17.04 29.97 11.58
N GLN A 218 17.78 30.25 10.50
CA GLN A 218 17.31 30.01 9.14
C GLN A 218 17.06 28.52 8.85
N GLN A 219 17.98 27.65 9.30
CA GLN A 219 17.88 26.20 9.12
C GLN A 219 16.75 25.56 9.96
N LEU A 220 16.43 26.13 11.12
CA LEU A 220 15.28 25.74 11.92
C LEU A 220 13.95 26.10 11.22
N ILE A 221 13.88 27.29 10.59
CA ILE A 221 12.69 27.70 9.81
C ILE A 221 12.38 26.69 8.70
N TYR A 222 13.40 26.24 7.95
CA TYR A 222 13.20 25.25 6.89
C TYR A 222 12.66 23.92 7.43
N ARG A 223 13.14 23.45 8.59
CA ARG A 223 12.67 22.22 9.25
C ARG A 223 11.22 22.33 9.74
N ILE A 224 10.85 23.44 10.38
CA ILE A 224 9.46 23.66 10.81
C ILE A 224 8.52 23.78 9.61
N ARG A 225 8.96 24.48 8.55
CA ARG A 225 8.17 24.60 7.33
C ARG A 225 8.01 23.24 6.63
N PHE A 226 9.06 22.43 6.59
CA PHE A 226 8.99 21.04 6.12
C PHE A 226 7.97 20.24 6.93
N LEU A 227 8.07 20.23 8.26
CA LEU A 227 7.17 19.48 9.14
C LEU A 227 5.70 19.91 8.93
N ARG A 228 5.45 21.22 8.79
CA ARG A 228 4.11 21.77 8.50
C ARG A 228 3.57 21.29 7.15
N LEU A 229 4.38 21.34 6.10
CA LEU A 229 3.96 20.88 4.77
C LEU A 229 3.79 19.37 4.72
N PHE A 230 4.67 18.60 5.35
CA PHE A 230 4.60 17.14 5.40
C PHE A 230 3.37 16.69 6.20
N PHE A 231 3.13 17.27 7.37
CA PHE A 231 1.91 16.96 8.14
C PHE A 231 0.65 17.35 7.36
N GLY A 232 0.62 18.54 6.76
CA GLY A 232 -0.50 18.96 5.90
C GLY A 232 -0.71 18.03 4.69
N LEU A 233 0.36 17.53 4.08
CA LEU A 233 0.30 16.54 3.01
C LEU A 233 -0.31 15.22 3.51
N THR A 234 0.13 14.71 4.66
CA THR A 234 -0.41 13.46 5.21
C THR A 234 -1.90 13.54 5.52
N LEU A 235 -2.38 14.68 6.03
CA LEU A 235 -3.79 14.90 6.32
C LEU A 235 -4.67 14.84 5.06
N LYS A 236 -4.16 15.32 3.90
CA LYS A 236 -4.90 15.25 2.62
C LYS A 236 -5.18 13.82 2.15
N PHE A 237 -4.38 12.85 2.60
CA PHE A 237 -4.60 11.45 2.27
C PHE A 237 -5.64 10.85 3.22
N ASN A 238 -6.70 10.25 2.65
CA ASN A 238 -7.77 9.59 3.38
C ASN A 238 -8.63 10.51 4.27
N GLU A 239 -8.85 11.76 3.84
CA GLU A 239 -9.89 12.62 4.42
C GLU A 239 -11.27 11.97 4.17
N ALA A 240 -11.90 11.52 5.24
CA ALA A 240 -13.29 11.06 5.16
C ALA A 240 -14.21 12.29 5.26
N ASN A 241 -15.17 12.43 4.34
CA ASN A 241 -16.22 13.44 4.53
C ASN A 241 -17.03 13.08 5.78
N GLU A 242 -16.92 13.89 6.83
CA GLU A 242 -17.59 13.71 8.13
C GLU A 242 -19.13 13.59 8.02
N LYS A 243 -19.72 14.04 6.90
CA LYS A 243 -21.19 14.07 6.69
C LYS A 243 -21.76 12.89 5.92
N THR A 244 -21.00 12.26 5.02
CA THR A 244 -21.49 11.15 4.17
C THR A 244 -20.79 9.83 4.48
N GLY A 245 -19.68 9.85 5.21
CA GLY A 245 -18.83 8.66 5.42
C GLY A 245 -18.14 8.16 4.15
N GLU A 246 -18.39 8.80 3.00
CA GLU A 246 -17.76 8.47 1.73
C GLU A 246 -16.42 9.21 1.61
N GLN A 247 -15.38 8.47 1.23
CA GLN A 247 -14.02 9.02 1.06
C GLN A 247 -13.96 9.87 -0.21
N THR A 248 -13.32 11.04 -0.11
CA THR A 248 -13.16 11.97 -1.22
C THR A 248 -12.13 11.46 -2.23
N TYR A 249 -12.39 11.76 -3.51
CA TYR A 249 -11.45 11.55 -4.60
C TYR A 249 -10.15 12.32 -4.30
N LEU A 250 -9.00 11.69 -4.55
CA LEU A 250 -7.70 12.32 -4.34
C LEU A 250 -7.52 13.53 -5.25
N ASN A 251 -7.32 14.70 -4.65
CA ASN A 251 -6.99 15.92 -5.40
C ASN A 251 -5.50 15.90 -5.81
N SER A 252 -5.20 15.19 -6.90
CA SER A 252 -3.83 14.97 -7.40
C SER A 252 -3.10 16.28 -7.71
N GLU A 253 -3.80 17.30 -8.21
CA GLU A 253 -3.22 18.62 -8.47
C GLU A 253 -2.74 19.32 -7.20
N GLU A 254 -3.56 19.33 -6.15
CA GLU A 254 -3.18 19.96 -4.89
C GLU A 254 -2.05 19.20 -4.18
N ILE A 255 -2.09 17.87 -4.22
CA ILE A 255 -1.04 17.02 -3.65
C ILE A 255 0.28 17.26 -4.38
N SER A 256 0.27 17.27 -5.72
CA SER A 256 1.47 17.54 -6.52
C SER A 256 2.05 18.94 -6.29
N LYS A 257 1.22 19.97 -6.08
CA LYS A 257 1.65 21.31 -5.68
C LYS A 257 2.35 21.30 -4.32
N THR A 258 1.77 20.61 -3.32
CA THR A 258 2.43 20.47 -2.01
C THR A 258 3.74 19.67 -2.07
N LEU A 259 3.81 18.61 -2.88
CA LEU A 259 5.05 17.84 -3.08
C LEU A 259 6.16 18.70 -3.71
N LYS A 260 5.83 19.56 -4.67
CA LYS A 260 6.78 20.55 -5.22
C LYS A 260 7.33 21.49 -4.16
N GLN A 261 6.47 22.01 -3.29
CA GLN A 261 6.90 22.88 -2.19
C GLN A 261 7.78 22.14 -1.16
N ILE A 262 7.52 20.85 -0.91
CA ILE A 262 8.34 20.04 0.00
C ILE A 262 9.73 19.81 -0.61
N ASP A 263 9.81 19.43 -1.89
CA ASP A 263 11.09 19.19 -2.57
C ASP A 263 11.97 20.45 -2.64
N GLU A 264 11.36 21.62 -2.90
CA GLU A 264 12.07 22.91 -2.84
C GLU A 264 12.67 23.18 -1.45
N ILE A 265 11.96 22.84 -0.37
CA ILE A 265 12.45 23.03 1.00
C ILE A 265 13.53 22.01 1.35
N LEU A 266 13.35 20.74 0.96
CA LEU A 266 14.34 19.69 1.22
C LEU A 266 15.70 20.03 0.63
N GLN A 267 15.75 20.66 -0.55
CA GLN A 267 16.99 21.14 -1.18
C GLN A 267 17.68 22.27 -0.41
N LEU A 268 16.96 23.01 0.44
CA LEU A 268 17.49 24.13 1.24
C LEU A 268 17.99 23.70 2.62
N ILE A 269 17.57 22.52 3.10
CA ILE A 269 17.94 22.00 4.41
C ILE A 269 19.36 21.44 4.36
N ARG A 270 20.20 21.88 5.30
CA ARG A 270 21.51 21.27 5.56
C ARG A 270 21.36 20.26 6.70
N PRO A 271 21.62 18.96 6.48
CA PRO A 271 21.55 17.92 7.52
C PRO A 271 22.50 18.23 8.67
N SER A 272 22.11 17.93 9.91
CA SER A 272 23.02 18.09 11.05
C SER A 272 24.08 16.99 11.10
N HIS A 273 25.32 17.39 11.39
CA HIS A 273 26.45 16.49 11.65
C HIS A 273 27.12 16.88 12.96
N ILE A 274 27.27 15.92 13.88
CA ILE A 274 27.85 16.15 15.21
C ILE A 274 29.34 15.83 15.16
N LEU A 275 30.19 16.74 15.62
CA LEU A 275 31.65 16.54 15.72
C LEU A 275 32.14 16.77 17.15
N GLU A 276 33.17 16.01 17.53
CA GLU A 276 33.82 16.09 18.86
C GLU A 276 34.80 17.27 18.96
N ASP A 277 35.43 17.70 17.86
CA ASP A 277 36.42 18.80 17.80
C ASP A 277 36.06 19.90 16.79
N GLU A 278 36.39 21.17 17.09
CA GLU A 278 36.15 22.35 16.23
C GLU A 278 37.06 22.43 14.98
N THR A 279 37.92 21.44 14.74
CA THR A 279 39.06 21.57 13.81
C THR A 279 38.86 20.86 12.48
N THR A 280 37.83 21.21 11.71
CA THR A 280 37.90 21.22 10.24
C THR A 280 36.99 22.30 9.69
N LYS A 281 37.51 23.52 9.54
CA LYS A 281 36.89 24.52 8.68
C LYS A 281 37.04 24.06 7.22
N THR A 282 36.01 23.44 6.68
CA THR A 282 35.78 23.41 5.24
C THR A 282 34.57 24.29 4.95
N ASP A 283 34.85 25.47 4.39
CA ASP A 283 33.86 26.52 4.09
C ASP A 283 32.82 26.09 3.02
N ASP A 284 32.92 24.86 2.48
CA ASP A 284 32.06 24.27 1.43
C ASP A 284 31.31 23.00 1.88
N SER A 285 30.87 22.91 3.15
CA SER A 285 30.16 21.72 3.63
C SER A 285 28.66 21.74 3.31
N THR A 286 28.18 20.67 2.67
CA THR A 286 26.77 20.35 2.42
C THR A 286 25.95 20.10 3.70
N GLU A 287 26.62 20.05 4.85
CA GLU A 287 26.06 19.70 6.16
C GLU A 287 26.24 20.83 7.18
N LEU A 288 25.39 20.84 8.20
CA LEU A 288 25.44 21.77 9.32
C LEU A 288 26.21 21.13 10.48
N ILE A 289 27.44 21.58 10.71
CA ILE A 289 28.30 21.09 11.79
C ILE A 289 27.80 21.62 13.14
N ILE A 290 27.51 20.72 14.08
CA ILE A 290 27.10 21.04 15.45
C ILE A 290 28.17 20.52 16.44
N PRO A 291 28.85 21.43 17.17
CA PRO A 291 29.74 21.05 18.28
C PRO A 291 28.97 20.36 19.40
N ILE A 292 29.52 19.24 19.91
CA ILE A 292 28.89 18.48 21.00
C ILE A 292 28.78 19.29 22.31
N SER A 293 29.67 20.28 22.51
CA SER A 293 29.68 21.18 23.66
C SER A 293 28.38 21.98 23.82
N LEU A 294 27.73 22.32 22.71
CA LEU A 294 26.45 23.06 22.67
C LEU A 294 25.23 22.18 22.98
N LEU A 295 25.41 20.86 23.11
CA LEU A 295 24.33 19.88 23.29
C LEU A 295 24.33 19.22 24.68
N THR A 296 25.19 19.66 25.59
CA THR A 296 25.37 19.04 26.91
C THR A 296 24.07 18.95 27.71
N ASP A 297 23.28 20.01 27.71
CA ASP A 297 21.99 20.13 28.42
C ASP A 297 20.85 19.25 27.85
N ILE A 298 21.01 18.76 26.62
CA ILE A 298 20.00 17.93 25.91
C ILE A 298 20.52 16.54 25.52
N SER A 299 21.75 16.20 25.93
CA SER A 299 22.37 14.89 25.68
C SER A 299 21.53 13.69 26.16
N ARG A 300 20.62 13.90 27.12
CA ARG A 300 19.74 12.87 27.71
C ARG A 300 18.31 12.90 27.18
N SER A 301 18.07 13.62 26.10
CA SER A 301 16.73 13.78 25.51
C SER A 301 16.20 12.50 24.88
N PHE A 302 17.09 11.58 24.48
CA PHE A 302 16.75 10.26 23.95
C PHE A 302 17.42 9.18 24.79
N ASP A 303 16.62 8.22 25.28
CA ASP A 303 17.10 7.04 25.99
C ASP A 303 16.46 5.78 25.38
N PRO A 304 17.25 4.91 24.72
CA PRO A 304 16.74 3.66 24.14
C PRO A 304 16.05 2.74 25.15
N TYR A 305 16.41 2.84 26.43
CA TYR A 305 15.87 1.99 27.50
C TYR A 305 14.70 2.65 28.26
N TYR A 306 14.26 3.86 27.88
CA TYR A 306 13.23 4.59 28.63
C TYR A 306 11.94 3.77 28.84
N ASN A 307 11.51 3.06 27.78
CA ASN A 307 10.28 2.25 27.79
C ASN A 307 10.47 0.82 28.27
N TYR A 308 11.67 0.44 28.71
CA TYR A 308 12.01 -0.95 29.02
C TYR A 308 10.97 -1.64 29.91
N ARG A 309 10.48 -0.95 30.95
CA ARG A 309 9.51 -1.52 31.92
C ARG A 309 8.12 -1.76 31.35
N GLN A 310 7.77 -1.07 30.27
CA GLN A 310 6.47 -1.20 29.59
C GLN A 310 6.51 -2.25 28.48
N LEU A 311 7.72 -2.64 28.06
CA LEU A 311 7.93 -3.57 26.97
C LEU A 311 7.94 -5.02 27.48
N PRO A 312 7.46 -5.97 26.66
CA PRO A 312 7.61 -7.39 26.95
C PRO A 312 9.08 -7.77 27.15
N PRO A 313 9.43 -8.78 27.97
CA PRO A 313 10.84 -9.12 28.17
C PRO A 313 11.49 -9.77 26.93
N ALA A 314 10.68 -10.36 26.03
CA ALA A 314 11.11 -10.92 24.73
C ALA A 314 11.23 -9.87 23.61
N PHE A 315 11.15 -8.58 23.93
CA PHE A 315 11.02 -7.54 22.92
C PHE A 315 12.27 -7.38 22.05
N ASN A 316 12.05 -6.94 20.80
CA ASN A 316 13.10 -6.77 19.81
C ASN A 316 14.28 -5.93 20.34
N ARG A 317 15.49 -6.27 19.90
CA ARG A 317 16.75 -5.67 20.35
C ARG A 317 16.69 -4.14 20.27
N PHE A 318 17.16 -3.48 21.33
CA PHE A 318 17.26 -2.02 21.39
C PHE A 318 18.10 -1.46 20.23
N ILE A 319 17.61 -0.36 19.64
CA ILE A 319 18.31 0.35 18.58
C ILE A 319 19.58 0.98 19.18
N ARG A 320 20.75 0.52 18.74
CA ARG A 320 22.04 1.00 19.23
C ARG A 320 22.61 2.17 18.43
N GLN A 321 22.19 2.32 17.17
CA GLN A 321 22.64 3.39 16.30
C GLN A 321 21.45 3.96 15.53
N LEU A 322 21.26 5.28 15.67
CA LEU A 322 20.29 6.01 14.89
C LEU A 322 20.82 6.21 13.46
N ILE A 323 19.90 6.26 12.51
CA ILE A 323 20.21 6.62 11.12
C ILE A 323 20.72 8.07 11.09
N LEU A 324 21.74 8.33 10.28
CA LEU A 324 22.31 9.67 10.09
C LEU A 324 21.27 10.60 9.43
N PRO A 325 21.14 11.87 9.87
CA PRO A 325 20.20 12.82 9.28
C PRO A 325 20.34 12.99 7.77
N SER A 326 21.56 12.93 7.23
CA SER A 326 21.81 13.06 5.78
C SER A 326 21.13 11.96 4.95
N PHE A 327 21.14 10.73 5.45
CA PHE A 327 20.40 9.62 4.83
C PHE A 327 18.90 9.83 4.91
N VAL A 328 18.39 10.31 6.05
CA VAL A 328 16.95 10.58 6.26
C VAL A 328 16.43 11.59 5.24
N TYR A 329 17.12 12.73 5.06
CA TYR A 329 16.72 13.74 4.07
C TYR A 329 16.80 13.23 2.62
N THR A 330 17.77 12.37 2.32
CA THR A 330 17.87 11.69 1.01
C THR A 330 16.67 10.75 0.80
N SER A 331 16.33 9.95 1.82
CA SER A 331 15.18 9.04 1.77
C SER A 331 13.85 9.79 1.65
N LEU A 332 13.70 10.94 2.31
CA LEU A 332 12.52 11.79 2.19
C LEU A 332 12.36 12.37 0.77
N THR A 333 13.47 12.73 0.13
CA THR A 333 13.47 13.18 -1.27
C THR A 333 13.02 12.05 -2.20
N ASN A 334 13.52 10.82 -1.98
CA ASN A 334 13.06 9.64 -2.72
C ASN A 334 11.57 9.35 -2.48
N LEU A 335 11.10 9.51 -1.24
CA LEU A 335 9.69 9.35 -0.88
C LEU A 335 8.79 10.35 -1.62
N CYS A 336 9.20 11.61 -1.76
CA CYS A 336 8.48 12.59 -2.57
C CYS A 336 8.39 12.18 -4.04
N HIS A 337 9.48 11.67 -4.62
CA HIS A 337 9.51 11.17 -6.00
C HIS A 337 8.57 9.96 -6.19
N GLN A 338 8.62 9.01 -5.26
CA GLN A 338 7.74 7.84 -5.25
C GLN A 338 6.26 8.25 -5.11
N LEU A 339 5.93 9.23 -4.25
CA LEU A 339 4.57 9.76 -4.13
C LEU A 339 4.09 10.47 -5.40
N ARG A 340 4.96 11.21 -6.09
CA ARG A 340 4.60 11.85 -7.38
C ARG A 340 4.25 10.80 -8.44
N LYS A 341 5.07 9.76 -8.56
CA LYS A 341 4.80 8.64 -9.47
C LYS A 341 3.50 7.91 -9.10
N MET A 342 3.27 7.70 -7.81
CA MET A 342 2.04 7.06 -7.32
C MET A 342 0.78 7.79 -7.80
N LEU A 343 0.80 9.14 -7.87
CA LEU A 343 -0.34 9.93 -8.37
C LEU A 343 -0.73 9.62 -9.82
N GLU A 344 0.15 9.06 -10.65
CA GLU A 344 -0.17 8.66 -12.04
C GLU A 344 -1.24 7.58 -12.10
N ILE A 345 -1.57 6.91 -10.98
CA ILE A 345 -2.68 5.97 -10.91
C ILE A 345 -4.03 6.62 -11.25
N THR A 346 -4.20 7.93 -11.01
CA THR A 346 -5.45 8.63 -11.32
C THR A 346 -5.74 8.68 -12.82
N ASP A 347 -4.71 8.55 -13.65
CA ASP A 347 -4.85 8.55 -15.09
C ASP A 347 -5.22 7.15 -15.64
N LYS A 348 -5.04 6.10 -14.84
CA LYS A 348 -5.31 4.71 -15.23
C LYS A 348 -6.79 4.40 -15.01
N ARG A 349 -7.56 4.40 -16.10
CA ARG A 349 -9.03 4.19 -16.08
C ARG A 349 -9.48 2.73 -16.14
N THR A 350 -8.62 1.81 -16.55
CA THR A 350 -8.96 0.38 -16.71
C THR A 350 -8.28 -0.48 -15.66
N LEU A 351 -8.92 -1.59 -15.25
CA LEU A 351 -8.36 -2.53 -14.27
C LEU A 351 -7.03 -3.08 -14.75
N LYS A 352 -6.87 -3.37 -16.05
CA LYS A 352 -5.59 -3.90 -16.55
C LYS A 352 -4.46 -2.88 -16.43
N HIS A 353 -4.67 -1.64 -16.88
CA HIS A 353 -3.64 -0.61 -16.76
C HIS A 353 -3.35 -0.25 -15.30
N SER A 354 -4.36 -0.30 -14.42
CA SER A 354 -4.15 -0.18 -12.97
C SER A 354 -3.34 -1.36 -12.44
N PHE A 355 -3.62 -2.60 -12.86
CA PHE A 355 -2.89 -3.80 -12.44
C PHE A 355 -1.43 -3.75 -12.88
N GLU A 356 -1.17 -3.44 -14.14
CA GLU A 356 0.18 -3.25 -14.70
C GLU A 356 0.93 -2.14 -13.96
N PHE A 357 0.26 -1.03 -13.63
CA PHE A 357 0.87 0.04 -12.83
C PHE A 357 1.24 -0.43 -11.43
N PHE A 358 0.34 -1.12 -10.71
CA PHE A 358 0.63 -1.65 -9.38
C PHE A 358 1.80 -2.63 -9.41
N LEU A 359 1.84 -3.47 -10.45
CA LEU A 359 2.90 -4.42 -10.69
C LEU A 359 4.24 -3.72 -10.94
N GLU A 360 4.31 -2.81 -11.92
CA GLU A 360 5.50 -2.05 -12.28
C GLU A 360 6.02 -1.23 -11.09
N TYR A 361 5.11 -0.60 -10.36
CA TYR A 361 5.43 0.20 -9.18
C TYR A 361 6.00 -0.68 -8.07
N SER A 362 5.42 -1.84 -7.81
CA SER A 362 5.92 -2.80 -6.83
C SER A 362 7.28 -3.40 -7.23
N THR A 363 7.49 -3.69 -8.52
CA THR A 363 8.72 -4.32 -9.03
C THR A 363 9.90 -3.35 -9.10
N ASN A 364 9.68 -2.14 -9.63
CA ASN A 364 10.75 -1.22 -10.00
C ASN A 364 11.09 -0.25 -8.87
N GLU A 365 10.07 0.37 -8.25
CA GLU A 365 10.28 1.41 -7.24
C GLU A 365 10.59 0.85 -5.85
N LYS A 366 10.18 -0.41 -5.56
CA LYS A 366 10.26 -1.02 -4.23
C LYS A 366 9.77 -0.06 -3.12
N PRO A 367 8.51 0.39 -3.19
CA PRO A 367 7.97 1.42 -2.31
C PRO A 367 8.01 1.01 -0.84
N SER A 368 8.20 2.00 0.04
CA SER A 368 8.12 1.80 1.49
C SER A 368 6.70 1.38 1.92
N LEU A 369 6.59 0.79 3.11
CA LEU A 369 5.30 0.39 3.70
C LEU A 369 4.25 1.52 3.64
N PHE A 370 4.68 2.72 4.02
CA PHE A 370 3.85 3.91 4.00
C PHE A 370 3.26 4.19 2.61
N ILE A 371 4.08 4.11 1.58
CA ILE A 371 3.68 4.39 0.19
C ILE A 371 2.81 3.27 -0.37
N ARG A 372 3.11 2.00 -0.06
CA ARG A 372 2.26 0.86 -0.41
C ARG A 372 0.85 1.01 0.16
N SER A 373 0.76 1.47 1.41
CA SER A 373 -0.52 1.73 2.08
C SER A 373 -1.28 2.89 1.44
N LEU A 374 -0.58 3.97 1.09
CA LEU A 374 -1.18 5.11 0.40
C LEU A 374 -1.66 4.74 -1.01
N LEU A 375 -0.88 3.97 -1.77
CA LEU A 375 -1.28 3.48 -3.09
C LEU A 375 -2.56 2.63 -2.99
N LEU A 376 -2.62 1.71 -2.03
CA LEU A 376 -3.82 0.91 -1.82
C LEU A 376 -5.03 1.78 -1.49
N LEU A 377 -4.91 2.66 -0.50
CA LEU A 377 -6.00 3.52 -0.06
C LEU A 377 -6.41 4.55 -1.11
N SER A 378 -5.49 4.95 -1.99
CA SER A 378 -5.81 5.85 -3.10
C SER A 378 -6.77 5.24 -4.10
N TYR A 379 -6.58 3.95 -4.38
CA TYR A 379 -7.30 3.21 -5.41
C TYR A 379 -8.55 2.55 -4.81
N LEU A 380 -8.40 1.94 -3.64
CA LEU A 380 -9.45 1.25 -2.88
C LEU A 380 -9.50 1.83 -1.46
N PRO A 381 -10.19 2.95 -1.24
CA PRO A 381 -10.19 3.61 0.06
C PRO A 381 -11.04 2.81 1.10
N SER A 382 -11.94 1.92 0.65
CA SER A 382 -12.84 1.09 1.47
C SER A 382 -12.44 -0.40 1.57
N VAL A 383 -11.15 -0.69 1.78
CA VAL A 383 -10.63 -2.09 1.84
C VAL A 383 -11.30 -2.95 2.93
N GLN A 384 -11.70 -2.34 4.06
CA GLN A 384 -12.14 -3.06 5.27
C GLN A 384 -13.67 -3.19 5.43
N GLY A 385 -14.45 -2.97 4.37
CA GLY A 385 -15.89 -3.22 4.40
C GLY A 385 -16.21 -4.72 4.25
N CYS A 386 -16.92 -5.31 5.22
CA CYS A 386 -17.53 -6.65 5.10
C CYS A 386 -18.61 -6.73 4.00
N LEU A 387 -19.08 -5.59 3.48
CA LEU A 387 -20.12 -5.55 2.46
C LEU A 387 -19.50 -5.44 1.06
N LEU A 388 -19.72 -6.48 0.24
CA LEU A 388 -19.24 -6.57 -1.14
C LEU A 388 -19.75 -5.43 -2.02
N SER A 389 -20.94 -4.90 -1.71
CA SER A 389 -21.62 -3.83 -2.43
C SER A 389 -21.02 -2.42 -2.20
N SER A 390 -20.06 -2.26 -1.28
CA SER A 390 -19.46 -0.94 -0.95
C SER A 390 -18.02 -0.76 -1.47
N ARG A 391 -17.45 -1.75 -2.17
CA ARG A 391 -16.11 -1.60 -2.77
C ARG A 391 -16.22 -0.65 -3.97
N LYS A 392 -15.67 0.55 -3.83
CA LYS A 392 -15.63 1.58 -4.88
C LYS A 392 -14.18 1.91 -5.23
N ILE A 393 -13.88 1.98 -6.52
CA ILE A 393 -12.61 2.45 -7.03
C ILE A 393 -12.60 3.98 -6.97
N PHE A 394 -11.52 4.55 -6.42
CA PHE A 394 -11.37 5.98 -6.13
C PHE A 394 -12.52 6.56 -5.27
N GLY A 395 -13.23 5.71 -4.51
CA GLY A 395 -14.39 6.10 -3.69
C GLY A 395 -15.66 6.44 -4.47
N GLN A 396 -15.62 6.45 -5.81
CA GLN A 396 -16.74 6.89 -6.66
C GLN A 396 -17.30 5.77 -7.55
N ILE A 397 -16.42 5.02 -8.21
CA ILE A 397 -16.80 4.06 -9.25
C ILE A 397 -17.14 2.72 -8.59
N SER A 398 -18.34 2.18 -8.86
CA SER A 398 -18.68 0.82 -8.41
C SER A 398 -17.75 -0.20 -9.04
N PHE A 399 -17.15 -1.07 -8.23
CA PHE A 399 -16.21 -2.08 -8.72
C PHE A 399 -16.88 -3.05 -9.73
N ALA A 400 -18.16 -3.39 -9.51
CA ALA A 400 -18.93 -4.25 -10.41
C ALA A 400 -19.10 -3.61 -11.80
N GLU A 401 -19.34 -2.30 -11.85
CA GLU A 401 -19.45 -1.57 -13.11
C GLU A 401 -18.11 -1.49 -13.84
N GLN A 402 -17.02 -1.34 -13.09
CA GLN A 402 -15.68 -1.41 -13.67
C GLN A 402 -15.38 -2.78 -14.29
N VAL A 403 -15.74 -3.88 -13.61
CA VAL A 403 -15.57 -5.24 -14.15
C VAL A 403 -16.39 -5.43 -15.43
N LYS A 404 -17.64 -4.94 -15.48
CA LYS A 404 -18.46 -4.96 -16.70
C LYS A 404 -17.79 -4.17 -17.83
N TYR A 405 -17.22 -3.00 -17.51
CA TYR A 405 -16.52 -2.16 -18.47
C TYR A 405 -15.30 -2.88 -19.07
N GLU A 406 -14.48 -3.53 -18.23
CA GLU A 406 -13.34 -4.33 -18.70
C GLU A 406 -13.75 -5.48 -19.60
N ILE A 407 -14.80 -6.22 -19.24
CA ILE A 407 -15.29 -7.34 -20.06
C ILE A 407 -15.78 -6.83 -21.42
N ARG A 408 -16.43 -5.66 -21.44
CA ARG A 408 -16.87 -5.01 -22.69
C ARG A 408 -15.68 -4.60 -23.55
N LEU A 409 -14.63 -4.02 -22.97
CA LEU A 409 -13.40 -3.69 -23.69
C LEU A 409 -12.69 -4.95 -24.20
N PHE A 410 -12.70 -6.04 -23.44
CA PHE A 410 -11.99 -7.26 -23.81
C PHE A 410 -12.70 -8.05 -24.91
N ILE A 411 -14.00 -8.36 -24.80
CA ILE A 411 -14.65 -9.33 -25.71
C ILE A 411 -16.06 -8.93 -26.20
N VAL A 412 -16.59 -7.80 -25.76
CA VAL A 412 -17.90 -7.24 -26.18
C VAL A 412 -19.02 -8.30 -26.09
N PRO A 413 -19.35 -8.83 -24.89
CA PRO A 413 -20.34 -9.89 -24.77
C PRO A 413 -21.74 -9.39 -25.19
N PRO A 414 -22.58 -10.26 -25.79
CA PRO A 414 -23.95 -9.94 -26.18
C PRO A 414 -24.79 -9.35 -25.04
N LEU A 415 -24.65 -9.89 -23.81
CA LEU A 415 -25.35 -9.45 -22.61
C LEU A 415 -25.15 -7.94 -22.30
N LEU A 416 -23.94 -7.43 -22.50
CA LEU A 416 -23.60 -6.03 -22.20
C LEU A 416 -23.79 -5.08 -23.40
N THR A 417 -24.08 -5.63 -24.60
CA THR A 417 -24.06 -4.87 -25.87
C THR A 417 -25.45 -4.73 -26.48
N LEU A 418 -26.35 -5.69 -26.27
CA LEU A 418 -27.66 -5.72 -26.94
C LEU A 418 -28.68 -4.87 -26.18
N LYS A 419 -29.20 -3.83 -26.85
CA LYS A 419 -30.05 -2.82 -26.20
C LYS A 419 -31.52 -3.22 -26.04
N TYR A 420 -32.01 -4.14 -26.85
CA TYR A 420 -33.46 -4.39 -27.02
C TYR A 420 -33.87 -5.84 -26.81
N ILE A 421 -33.07 -6.62 -26.09
CA ILE A 421 -33.42 -7.99 -25.75
C ILE A 421 -34.04 -7.99 -24.36
N THR A 422 -35.30 -8.40 -24.28
CA THR A 422 -35.93 -8.80 -23.02
C THR A 422 -35.19 -10.04 -22.53
N ILE A 423 -34.55 -9.97 -21.37
CA ILE A 423 -33.86 -11.10 -20.73
C ILE A 423 -34.69 -11.54 -19.54
N ASP A 424 -34.81 -12.84 -19.31
CA ASP A 424 -35.50 -13.38 -18.14
C ASP A 424 -34.89 -12.83 -16.84
N ASN A 425 -35.75 -12.47 -15.87
CA ASN A 425 -35.32 -11.93 -14.58
C ASN A 425 -34.36 -12.86 -13.82
N GLU A 426 -34.49 -14.18 -13.99
CA GLU A 426 -33.60 -15.16 -13.34
C GLU A 426 -32.17 -15.08 -13.88
N THR A 427 -32.01 -15.03 -15.20
CA THR A 427 -30.70 -14.87 -15.86
C THR A 427 -30.06 -13.52 -15.53
N LEU A 428 -30.88 -12.47 -15.46
CA LEU A 428 -30.43 -11.13 -15.09
C LEU A 428 -29.93 -11.10 -13.65
N ASN A 429 -30.69 -11.64 -12.70
CA ASN A 429 -30.28 -11.78 -11.30
C ASN A 429 -29.00 -12.62 -11.14
N TYR A 430 -28.88 -13.72 -11.88
CA TYR A 430 -27.66 -14.55 -11.85
C TYR A 430 -26.44 -13.76 -12.37
N SER A 431 -26.61 -12.97 -13.43
CA SER A 431 -25.53 -12.13 -13.96
C SER A 431 -25.11 -11.02 -13.00
N GLU A 432 -26.05 -10.36 -12.32
CA GLU A 432 -25.74 -9.34 -11.31
C GLU A 432 -24.99 -9.96 -10.12
N ASN A 433 -25.42 -11.14 -9.67
CA ASN A 433 -24.74 -11.89 -8.61
C ASN A 433 -23.31 -12.27 -9.01
N PHE A 434 -23.07 -12.66 -10.27
CA PHE A 434 -21.73 -12.92 -10.77
C PHE A 434 -20.83 -11.67 -10.71
N PHE A 435 -21.32 -10.51 -11.16
CA PHE A 435 -20.52 -9.28 -11.11
C PHE A 435 -20.24 -8.81 -9.68
N GLN A 436 -21.20 -8.97 -8.75
CA GLN A 436 -20.97 -8.72 -7.33
C GLN A 436 -19.95 -9.72 -6.74
N ARG A 437 -20.09 -11.00 -7.14
CA ARG A 437 -19.13 -12.12 -7.02
C ARG A 437 -17.69 -11.70 -7.28
N ALA A 438 -17.47 -11.25 -8.52
CA ALA A 438 -16.17 -10.90 -9.08
C ALA A 438 -15.48 -9.75 -8.33
N CYS A 439 -16.23 -8.86 -7.68
CA CYS A 439 -15.64 -7.70 -6.99
C CYS A 439 -14.62 -8.11 -5.93
N VAL A 440 -14.83 -9.23 -5.23
CA VAL A 440 -13.97 -9.71 -4.14
C VAL A 440 -12.59 -10.14 -4.63
N PRO A 441 -12.46 -11.14 -5.53
CA PRO A 441 -11.16 -11.60 -6.00
C PRO A 441 -10.37 -10.50 -6.70
N PHE A 442 -11.03 -9.66 -7.50
CA PHE A 442 -10.35 -8.56 -8.18
C PHE A 442 -9.84 -7.47 -7.22
N SER A 443 -10.57 -7.13 -6.15
CA SER A 443 -10.05 -6.17 -5.17
C SER A 443 -9.01 -6.78 -4.23
N ASN A 444 -9.15 -8.07 -3.90
CA ASN A 444 -8.13 -8.84 -3.19
C ASN A 444 -6.82 -8.92 -4.01
N LEU A 445 -6.89 -8.94 -5.35
CA LEU A 445 -5.73 -8.86 -6.24
C LEU A 445 -4.93 -7.56 -6.02
N PHE A 446 -5.58 -6.39 -6.11
CA PHE A 446 -4.92 -5.10 -5.86
C PHE A 446 -4.39 -4.98 -4.43
N TYR A 447 -5.14 -5.46 -3.45
CA TYR A 447 -4.69 -5.55 -2.07
C TYR A 447 -3.44 -6.43 -1.92
N SER A 448 -3.37 -7.54 -2.67
CA SER A 448 -2.23 -8.47 -2.62
C SER A 448 -0.94 -7.84 -3.14
N LEU A 449 -1.02 -7.03 -4.19
CA LEU A 449 0.13 -6.34 -4.80
C LEU A 449 0.79 -5.28 -3.89
N CYS A 450 0.07 -4.78 -2.89
CA CYS A 450 0.60 -3.80 -1.92
C CYS A 450 1.27 -4.42 -0.69
N ASN A 451 1.31 -5.75 -0.55
CA ASN A 451 2.03 -6.40 0.55
C ASN A 451 3.52 -6.57 0.23
N ASN A 452 4.29 -7.08 1.20
CA ASN A 452 5.65 -7.55 0.96
C ASN A 452 5.67 -8.63 -0.13
N ARG A 453 6.74 -8.71 -0.93
CA ARG A 453 6.80 -9.64 -2.07
C ARG A 453 6.57 -11.10 -1.71
N ALA A 454 7.12 -11.56 -0.58
CA ALA A 454 6.88 -12.93 -0.10
C ALA A 454 5.38 -13.17 0.14
N ARG A 455 4.73 -12.23 0.84
CA ARG A 455 3.30 -12.26 1.17
C ARG A 455 2.39 -12.08 -0.04
N THR A 456 2.79 -11.23 -0.99
CA THR A 456 2.11 -11.08 -2.27
C THR A 456 2.09 -12.42 -3.00
N ARG A 457 3.22 -13.15 -3.08
CA ARG A 457 3.24 -14.48 -3.72
C ARG A 457 2.33 -15.49 -3.02
N GLU A 458 2.32 -15.52 -1.69
CA GLU A 458 1.42 -16.38 -0.91
C GLU A 458 -0.05 -16.05 -1.18
N LYS A 459 -0.44 -14.76 -1.12
CA LYS A 459 -1.80 -14.33 -1.40
C LYS A 459 -2.24 -14.58 -2.84
N LEU A 460 -1.33 -14.46 -3.81
CA LEU A 460 -1.63 -14.82 -5.20
C LEU A 460 -1.96 -16.31 -5.33
N SER A 461 -1.34 -17.18 -4.53
CA SER A 461 -1.71 -18.60 -4.48
C SER A 461 -3.16 -18.78 -4.04
N ASN A 462 -3.56 -18.12 -2.94
CA ASN A 462 -4.94 -18.19 -2.43
C ASN A 462 -5.95 -17.55 -3.41
N LEU A 463 -5.53 -16.49 -4.11
CA LEU A 463 -6.34 -15.85 -5.15
C LEU A 463 -6.63 -16.78 -6.32
N LEU A 464 -5.71 -17.70 -6.68
CA LEU A 464 -5.98 -18.66 -7.75
C LEU A 464 -7.15 -19.58 -7.41
N ASP A 465 -7.33 -19.94 -6.13
CA ASP A 465 -8.49 -20.70 -5.68
C ASP A 465 -9.78 -19.86 -5.81
N GLU A 466 -9.76 -18.59 -5.43
CA GLU A 466 -10.91 -17.68 -5.61
C GLU A 466 -11.27 -17.49 -7.09
N PHE A 467 -10.27 -17.34 -7.97
CA PHE A 467 -10.47 -17.23 -9.41
C PHE A 467 -10.96 -18.53 -10.04
N SER A 468 -10.60 -19.70 -9.50
CA SER A 468 -11.11 -20.99 -9.98
C SER A 468 -12.63 -21.11 -9.78
N VAL A 469 -13.15 -20.67 -8.62
CA VAL A 469 -14.59 -20.62 -8.37
C VAL A 469 -15.27 -19.65 -9.34
N LEU A 470 -14.63 -18.50 -9.61
CA LEU A 470 -15.14 -17.53 -10.56
C LEU A 470 -15.15 -18.06 -12.01
N GLN A 471 -14.17 -18.91 -12.38
CA GLN A 471 -14.15 -19.61 -13.67
C GLN A 471 -15.37 -20.53 -13.80
N ASP A 472 -15.65 -21.38 -12.81
CA ASP A 472 -16.82 -22.27 -12.82
C ASP A 472 -18.14 -21.50 -12.92
N GLU A 473 -18.25 -20.37 -12.21
CA GLU A 473 -19.43 -19.50 -12.28
C GLU A 473 -19.58 -18.86 -13.67
N SER A 474 -18.47 -18.43 -14.27
CA SER A 474 -18.46 -17.81 -15.60
C SER A 474 -18.85 -18.80 -16.70
N GLU A 475 -18.42 -20.06 -16.59
CA GLU A 475 -18.81 -21.12 -17.54
C GLU A 475 -20.32 -21.39 -17.45
N LYS A 476 -20.87 -21.49 -16.24
CA LYS A 476 -22.33 -21.64 -16.03
C LYS A 476 -23.09 -20.46 -16.59
N LEU A 477 -22.58 -19.24 -16.41
CA LEU A 477 -23.20 -18.03 -16.94
C LEU A 477 -23.21 -18.04 -18.48
N ASP A 478 -22.10 -18.41 -19.11
CA ASP A 478 -22.02 -18.59 -20.56
C ASP A 478 -23.01 -19.66 -21.06
N GLN A 479 -23.09 -20.82 -20.39
CA GLN A 479 -24.04 -21.89 -20.73
C GLN A 479 -25.51 -21.43 -20.65
N TRP A 480 -25.87 -20.69 -19.60
CA TRP A 480 -27.22 -20.12 -19.45
C TRP A 480 -27.54 -19.11 -20.54
N LEU A 481 -26.59 -18.21 -20.84
CA LEU A 481 -26.75 -17.24 -21.92
C LEU A 481 -26.88 -17.92 -23.28
N HIS A 482 -26.07 -18.94 -23.57
CA HIS A 482 -26.18 -19.70 -24.83
C HIS A 482 -27.57 -20.31 -24.99
N LYS A 483 -28.09 -20.98 -23.96
CA LYS A 483 -29.44 -21.56 -23.98
C LYS A 483 -30.51 -20.49 -24.24
N TYR A 484 -30.39 -19.34 -23.61
CA TYR A 484 -31.33 -18.22 -23.76
C TYR A 484 -31.26 -17.59 -25.16
N PHE A 485 -30.05 -17.25 -25.63
CA PHE A 485 -29.82 -16.65 -26.94
C PHE A 485 -30.29 -17.56 -28.08
N LEU A 486 -30.05 -18.87 -27.99
CA LEU A 486 -30.54 -19.85 -28.97
C LEU A 486 -32.07 -19.85 -29.03
N GLN A 487 -32.75 -19.93 -27.88
CA GLN A 487 -34.21 -19.93 -27.85
C GLN A 487 -34.80 -18.65 -28.45
N HIS A 488 -34.21 -17.49 -28.13
CA HIS A 488 -34.74 -16.20 -28.56
C HIS A 488 -34.43 -15.86 -30.02
N ILE A 489 -33.27 -16.28 -30.55
CA ILE A 489 -32.93 -16.11 -31.98
C ILE A 489 -33.78 -17.03 -32.87
N LEU A 490 -34.04 -18.27 -32.42
CA LEU A 490 -34.94 -19.20 -33.11
C LEU A 490 -36.39 -18.68 -33.17
N GLN A 491 -36.86 -17.98 -32.14
CA GLN A 491 -38.19 -17.36 -32.13
C GLN A 491 -38.29 -16.09 -32.98
N ALA A 492 -37.19 -15.34 -33.17
CA ALA A 492 -37.19 -14.06 -33.86
C ALA A 492 -37.20 -14.14 -35.41
N ASN A 493 -37.35 -15.34 -36.02
CA ASN A 493 -37.40 -15.53 -37.49
C ASN A 493 -36.30 -14.78 -38.26
N LEU A 494 -35.08 -14.70 -37.71
CA LEU A 494 -33.91 -14.10 -38.35
C LEU A 494 -33.29 -15.08 -39.37
N SER A 495 -34.09 -15.53 -40.36
CA SER A 495 -33.70 -16.50 -41.39
C SER A 495 -32.69 -15.98 -42.43
N THR A 496 -32.18 -14.76 -42.25
CA THR A 496 -31.24 -14.08 -43.17
C THR A 496 -29.99 -13.62 -42.44
N VAL A 497 -29.44 -14.44 -41.54
CA VAL A 497 -28.18 -14.13 -40.86
C VAL A 497 -27.25 -15.33 -40.98
N ASN A 498 -25.96 -15.07 -41.26
CA ASN A 498 -24.92 -16.07 -41.52
C ASN A 498 -24.98 -17.20 -40.49
N HIS A 499 -25.41 -18.39 -40.93
CA HIS A 499 -25.56 -19.57 -40.08
C HIS A 499 -24.27 -19.92 -39.31
N GLN A 500 -23.12 -19.61 -39.92
CA GLN A 500 -21.79 -19.73 -39.30
C GLN A 500 -21.56 -18.80 -38.11
N ALA A 501 -22.06 -17.55 -38.15
CA ALA A 501 -21.92 -16.63 -37.03
C ALA A 501 -22.77 -17.06 -35.83
N LEU A 502 -23.97 -17.61 -36.10
CA LEU A 502 -24.85 -18.16 -35.07
C LEU A 502 -24.23 -19.41 -34.39
N LEU A 503 -23.67 -20.32 -35.18
CA LEU A 503 -22.96 -21.51 -34.69
C LEU A 503 -21.68 -21.17 -33.91
N LEU A 504 -21.02 -20.06 -34.24
CA LEU A 504 -19.88 -19.59 -33.48
C LEU A 504 -20.34 -19.03 -32.13
N ILE A 505 -21.38 -18.18 -32.12
CA ILE A 505 -21.95 -17.63 -30.88
C ILE A 505 -22.46 -18.73 -29.94
N GLU A 506 -23.00 -19.82 -30.50
CA GLU A 506 -23.44 -21.00 -29.74
C GLU A 506 -22.29 -21.74 -29.01
N LYS A 507 -21.05 -21.56 -29.47
CA LYS A 507 -19.86 -22.25 -28.93
C LYS A 507 -18.88 -21.32 -28.21
N THR A 508 -19.14 -20.01 -28.17
CA THR A 508 -18.17 -19.03 -27.66
C THR A 508 -18.46 -18.65 -26.21
N SER A 509 -17.58 -19.06 -25.31
CA SER A 509 -17.68 -18.65 -23.90
C SER A 509 -17.04 -17.27 -23.74
N TYR A 510 -17.83 -16.23 -23.45
CA TYR A 510 -17.34 -14.85 -23.37
C TYR A 510 -16.76 -14.54 -21.99
N PHE A 511 -17.50 -14.88 -20.94
CA PHE A 511 -17.13 -14.57 -19.56
C PHE A 511 -16.00 -15.47 -19.09
N PHE A 512 -16.07 -16.77 -19.43
CA PHE A 512 -14.99 -17.71 -19.14
C PHE A 512 -13.66 -17.26 -19.75
N GLN A 513 -13.67 -16.79 -20.99
CA GLN A 513 -12.47 -16.33 -21.68
C GLN A 513 -11.80 -15.14 -20.98
N PHE A 514 -12.60 -14.21 -20.47
CA PHE A 514 -12.10 -13.05 -19.72
C PHE A 514 -11.51 -13.47 -18.37
N ILE A 515 -12.21 -14.32 -17.61
CA ILE A 515 -11.70 -14.79 -16.31
C ILE A 515 -10.46 -15.66 -16.49
N LEU A 516 -10.41 -16.51 -17.52
CA LEU A 516 -9.24 -17.30 -17.87
C LEU A 516 -8.04 -16.42 -18.20
N HIS A 517 -8.24 -15.34 -18.96
CA HIS A 517 -7.18 -14.36 -19.24
C HIS A 517 -6.56 -13.79 -17.95
N TRP A 518 -7.38 -13.33 -17.01
CA TRP A 518 -6.91 -12.81 -15.72
C TRP A 518 -6.26 -13.88 -14.84
N THR A 519 -6.78 -15.10 -14.85
CA THR A 519 -6.19 -16.22 -14.11
C THR A 519 -4.78 -16.51 -14.64
N LEU A 520 -4.59 -16.53 -15.97
CA LEU A 520 -3.29 -16.75 -16.59
C LEU A 520 -2.30 -15.64 -16.25
N LEU A 521 -2.73 -14.37 -16.20
CA LEU A 521 -1.89 -13.26 -15.73
C LEU A 521 -1.44 -13.44 -14.28
N ILE A 522 -2.33 -13.89 -13.39
CA ILE A 522 -2.00 -14.17 -11.99
C ILE A 522 -1.01 -15.34 -11.90
N MET A 523 -1.21 -16.41 -12.68
CA MET A 523 -0.31 -17.57 -12.71
C MET A 523 1.08 -17.21 -13.25
N GLU A 524 1.14 -16.43 -14.32
CA GLU A 524 2.38 -15.89 -14.88
C GLU A 524 3.14 -15.11 -13.81
N TYR A 525 2.46 -14.16 -13.15
CA TYR A 525 3.11 -13.34 -12.13
C TYR A 525 3.55 -14.16 -10.91
N TYR A 526 2.72 -15.08 -10.44
CA TYR A 526 3.08 -16.00 -9.34
C TYR A 526 4.38 -16.77 -9.62
N LEU A 527 4.55 -17.25 -10.86
CA LEU A 527 5.77 -17.94 -11.25
C LEU A 527 6.97 -17.00 -11.35
N LEU A 528 6.80 -15.84 -11.98
CA LEU A 528 7.85 -14.83 -12.14
C LEU A 528 8.35 -14.33 -10.77
N MET A 529 7.45 -14.14 -9.79
CA MET A 529 7.82 -13.81 -8.42
C MET A 529 8.71 -14.86 -7.75
N GLY A 530 8.61 -16.14 -8.16
CA GLY A 530 9.51 -17.17 -7.65
C GLY A 530 10.96 -16.97 -8.07
N PHE A 531 11.21 -16.34 -9.23
CA PHE A 531 12.55 -15.93 -9.63
C PHE A 531 13.04 -14.74 -8.80
N ASP A 532 12.20 -13.72 -8.63
CA ASP A 532 12.51 -12.55 -7.79
C ASP A 532 12.89 -12.93 -6.36
N LEU A 533 12.17 -13.89 -5.78
CA LEU A 533 12.38 -14.39 -4.41
C LEU A 533 13.45 -15.50 -4.34
N SER A 534 14.09 -15.84 -5.46
CA SER A 534 15.12 -16.89 -5.54
C SER A 534 14.67 -18.24 -4.96
N LEU A 535 13.41 -18.62 -5.19
CA LEU A 535 12.81 -19.84 -4.65
C LEU A 535 13.15 -21.08 -5.46
N TYR A 536 13.45 -20.92 -6.75
CA TYR A 536 13.76 -22.04 -7.63
C TYR A 536 15.23 -22.44 -7.54
N SER A 537 15.47 -23.72 -7.33
CA SER A 537 16.79 -24.32 -7.48
C SER A 537 17.19 -24.37 -8.96
N LYS A 538 18.50 -24.35 -9.24
CA LYS A 538 19.05 -24.44 -10.60
C LYS A 538 18.53 -25.67 -11.38
N ARG A 539 18.19 -26.76 -10.68
CA ARG A 539 17.67 -28.00 -11.29
C ARG A 539 16.21 -27.87 -11.71
N GLU A 540 15.42 -27.08 -10.97
CA GLU A 540 13.99 -26.89 -11.19
C GLU A 540 13.72 -25.91 -12.33
N LEU A 541 14.72 -25.12 -12.74
CA LEU A 541 14.60 -24.15 -13.83
C LEU A 541 14.08 -24.79 -15.12
N TYR A 542 14.50 -26.03 -15.43
CA TYR A 542 14.03 -26.75 -16.62
C TYR A 542 12.50 -26.91 -16.61
N ASP A 543 11.95 -27.39 -15.50
CA ASP A 543 10.53 -27.64 -15.30
C ASP A 543 9.72 -26.35 -15.20
N VAL A 544 10.27 -25.33 -14.53
CA VAL A 544 9.63 -24.01 -14.42
C VAL A 544 9.48 -23.36 -15.79
N TYR A 545 10.54 -23.33 -16.61
CA TYR A 545 10.43 -22.78 -17.97
C TYR A 545 9.56 -23.65 -18.90
N PHE A 546 9.52 -24.97 -18.70
CA PHE A 546 8.58 -25.84 -19.42
C PHE A 546 7.14 -25.44 -19.12
N TYR A 547 6.79 -25.37 -17.84
CA TYR A 547 5.45 -25.04 -17.39
C TYR A 547 5.06 -23.62 -17.82
N PHE A 548 5.95 -22.65 -17.63
CA PHE A 548 5.71 -21.27 -18.03
C PHE A 548 5.46 -21.13 -19.54
N ALA A 549 6.29 -21.77 -20.37
CA ALA A 549 6.16 -21.69 -21.82
C ALA A 549 4.99 -22.52 -22.37
N GLN A 550 4.95 -23.81 -22.08
CA GLN A 550 4.04 -24.76 -22.74
C GLN A 550 2.63 -24.74 -22.17
N ILE A 551 2.47 -24.36 -20.90
CA ILE A 551 1.15 -24.38 -20.24
C ILE A 551 0.60 -22.96 -20.17
N ILE A 552 1.31 -22.02 -19.53
CA ILE A 552 0.77 -20.66 -19.33
C ILE A 552 0.78 -19.85 -20.62
N LEU A 553 1.97 -19.57 -21.17
CA LEU A 553 2.09 -18.66 -22.31
C LEU A 553 1.41 -19.23 -23.56
N PHE A 554 1.51 -20.54 -23.82
CA PHE A 554 0.79 -21.17 -24.93
C PHE A 554 -0.74 -21.03 -24.80
N THR A 555 -1.29 -21.26 -23.60
CA THR A 555 -2.73 -21.10 -23.36
C THR A 555 -3.14 -19.64 -23.48
N HIS A 556 -2.33 -18.71 -23.00
CA HIS A 556 -2.58 -17.26 -23.10
C HIS A 556 -2.56 -16.76 -24.55
N VAL A 557 -1.62 -17.24 -25.37
CA VAL A 557 -1.59 -17.01 -26.83
C VAL A 557 -2.87 -17.54 -27.49
N ASN A 558 -3.34 -18.71 -27.10
CA ASN A 558 -4.60 -19.25 -27.62
C ASN A 558 -5.80 -18.40 -27.18
N VAL A 559 -5.78 -17.89 -25.94
CA VAL A 559 -6.82 -17.00 -25.42
C VAL A 559 -6.96 -15.77 -26.31
N TYR A 560 -5.86 -15.09 -26.64
CA TYR A 560 -5.90 -13.94 -27.55
C TYR A 560 -6.38 -14.30 -28.96
N LYS A 561 -5.94 -15.43 -29.53
CA LYS A 561 -6.43 -15.91 -30.84
C LYS A 561 -7.94 -16.17 -30.85
N THR A 562 -8.46 -16.81 -29.80
CA THR A 562 -9.90 -17.07 -29.69
C THR A 562 -10.68 -15.78 -29.47
N SER A 563 -10.17 -14.85 -28.65
CA SER A 563 -10.80 -13.55 -28.43
C SER A 563 -10.86 -12.69 -29.69
N THR A 564 -9.79 -12.65 -30.50
CA THR A 564 -9.79 -11.94 -31.79
C THR A 564 -10.76 -12.57 -32.79
N ASN A 565 -10.81 -13.90 -32.85
CA ASN A 565 -11.79 -14.61 -33.68
C ASN A 565 -13.24 -14.31 -33.24
N ILE A 566 -13.49 -14.26 -31.93
CA ILE A 566 -14.80 -13.88 -31.37
C ILE A 566 -15.14 -12.45 -31.77
N LEU A 567 -14.24 -11.48 -31.59
CA LEU A 567 -14.51 -10.09 -31.95
C LEU A 567 -14.78 -9.91 -33.45
N ASN A 568 -13.98 -10.53 -34.32
CA ASN A 568 -14.15 -10.46 -35.78
C ASN A 568 -15.49 -11.01 -36.27
N THR A 569 -16.09 -11.93 -35.52
CA THR A 569 -17.31 -12.64 -35.94
C THR A 569 -18.56 -12.09 -35.26
N THR A 570 -18.45 -11.76 -33.97
CA THR A 570 -19.58 -11.31 -33.14
C THR A 570 -19.88 -9.83 -33.30
N VAL A 571 -18.86 -8.96 -33.41
CA VAL A 571 -19.07 -7.51 -33.53
C VAL A 571 -19.90 -7.16 -34.77
N PRO A 572 -19.58 -7.64 -35.99
CA PRO A 572 -20.41 -7.35 -37.17
C PRO A 572 -21.85 -7.87 -37.04
N PHE A 573 -22.01 -9.04 -36.41
CA PHE A 573 -23.33 -9.66 -36.19
C PHE A 573 -24.18 -8.87 -35.19
N LEU A 574 -23.59 -8.45 -34.06
CA LEU A 574 -24.28 -7.63 -33.05
C LEU A 574 -24.70 -6.27 -33.61
N VAL A 575 -23.87 -5.65 -34.45
CA VAL A 575 -24.22 -4.40 -35.15
C VAL A 575 -25.41 -4.60 -36.08
N GLN A 576 -25.42 -5.68 -36.87
CA GLN A 576 -26.56 -6.01 -37.75
C GLN A 576 -27.85 -6.27 -36.98
N LEU A 577 -27.77 -6.97 -35.84
CA LEU A 577 -28.93 -7.22 -34.97
C LEU A 577 -29.47 -5.93 -34.36
N ASN A 578 -28.60 -5.07 -33.81
CA ASN A 578 -29.00 -3.78 -33.26
C ASN A 578 -29.67 -2.89 -34.32
N GLN A 579 -29.15 -2.86 -35.55
CA GLN A 579 -29.75 -2.12 -36.65
C GLN A 579 -31.13 -2.68 -37.07
N LYS A 580 -31.27 -4.00 -37.18
CA LYS A 580 -32.57 -4.64 -37.49
C LYS A 580 -33.59 -4.44 -36.37
N GLN A 581 -33.18 -4.51 -35.10
CA GLN A 581 -34.07 -4.26 -33.95
C GLN A 581 -34.46 -2.79 -33.81
N GLN A 582 -33.56 -1.83 -34.09
CA GLN A 582 -33.90 -0.40 -34.18
C GLN A 582 -34.93 -0.11 -35.28
N GLN A 583 -34.90 -0.85 -36.39
CA GLN A 583 -35.90 -0.71 -37.46
C GLN A 583 -37.27 -1.30 -37.07
N MET A 584 -37.29 -2.35 -36.23
CA MET A 584 -38.53 -3.00 -35.74
C MET A 584 -39.17 -2.24 -34.56
N ASN A 585 -38.39 -1.66 -33.65
CA ASN A 585 -38.85 -1.05 -32.40
C ASN A 585 -39.08 0.47 -32.48
N LYS A 586 -39.63 0.99 -33.60
CA LYS A 586 -40.25 2.34 -33.57
C LYS A 586 -41.46 2.42 -32.63
N ASN A 587 -41.96 1.28 -32.13
CA ASN A 587 -42.93 1.20 -31.05
C ASN A 587 -42.46 0.17 -30.00
N GLN A 588 -42.08 0.69 -28.83
CA GLN A 588 -42.03 0.04 -27.51
C GLN A 588 -40.76 -0.66 -26.96
N ILE A 589 -40.50 -0.24 -25.71
CA ILE A 589 -39.68 -0.73 -24.59
C ILE A 589 -38.16 -0.48 -24.63
N ASN A 590 -37.75 0.44 -23.75
CA ASN A 590 -36.40 0.82 -23.37
C ASN A 590 -35.88 -0.09 -22.25
N ASN A 591 -34.66 -0.62 -22.41
CA ASN A 591 -34.01 -1.41 -21.38
C ASN A 591 -33.44 -0.48 -20.28
N VAL A 592 -33.95 -0.58 -19.06
CA VAL A 592 -33.62 0.30 -17.91
C VAL A 592 -32.13 0.22 -17.56
N PHE A 593 -31.52 -0.96 -17.71
CA PHE A 593 -30.10 -1.24 -17.47
C PHE A 593 -29.16 -0.35 -18.30
N ILE A 594 -29.58 -0.03 -19.52
CA ILE A 594 -28.76 0.68 -20.52
C ILE A 594 -28.99 2.18 -20.43
N GLN A 595 -30.14 2.64 -19.94
CA GLN A 595 -30.34 4.04 -19.60
C GLN A 595 -29.48 4.45 -18.39
N GLN A 596 -29.43 3.63 -17.34
CA GLN A 596 -28.58 3.89 -16.18
C GLN A 596 -27.09 3.89 -16.55
N LEU A 597 -26.65 2.94 -17.37
CA LEU A 597 -25.27 2.89 -17.87
C LEU A 597 -24.95 4.08 -18.80
N ASN A 598 -25.81 4.40 -19.78
CA ASN A 598 -25.58 5.49 -20.73
C ASN A 598 -25.68 6.89 -20.11
N SER A 599 -26.57 7.11 -19.13
CA SER A 599 -26.67 8.40 -18.43
C SER A 599 -25.42 8.73 -17.61
N LEU A 600 -24.70 7.70 -17.15
CA LEU A 600 -23.44 7.83 -16.42
C LEU A 600 -22.22 7.89 -17.37
N ILE A 601 -22.25 7.17 -18.49
CA ILE A 601 -21.23 7.28 -19.56
C ILE A 601 -21.21 8.69 -20.17
N GLN A 602 -22.38 9.32 -20.39
CA GLN A 602 -22.46 10.70 -20.86
C GLN A 602 -21.90 11.74 -19.86
N GLN A 603 -21.76 11.39 -18.59
CA GLN A 603 -21.13 12.26 -17.60
C GLN A 603 -19.59 12.15 -17.59
N HIS A 604 -18.99 11.11 -18.20
CA HIS A 604 -17.55 10.85 -18.05
C HIS A 604 -16.74 10.42 -19.30
N THR A 605 -17.32 10.33 -20.50
CA THR A 605 -16.56 10.09 -21.75
C THR A 605 -17.19 10.75 -22.97
N ASN A 606 -16.40 11.55 -23.71
CA ASN A 606 -16.73 12.11 -25.02
C ASN A 606 -16.35 11.21 -26.21
N ASP A 607 -15.81 10.01 -25.98
CA ASP A 607 -15.41 9.09 -27.05
C ASP A 607 -15.98 7.69 -26.75
N ASP A 608 -17.18 7.43 -27.29
CA ASP A 608 -17.82 6.11 -27.26
C ASP A 608 -17.67 5.49 -28.67
N PRO A 609 -16.92 4.38 -28.88
CA PRO A 609 -16.75 3.77 -30.20
C PRO A 609 -18.04 3.17 -30.79
N LEU A 610 -19.18 3.29 -30.09
CA LEU A 610 -20.52 2.97 -30.58
C LEU A 610 -21.33 4.21 -31.00
N GLN A 611 -20.93 5.44 -30.64
CA GLN A 611 -21.61 6.66 -31.10
C GLN A 611 -21.27 6.99 -32.56
N ASP A 612 -20.05 6.69 -33.02
CA ASP A 612 -19.65 6.84 -34.42
C ASP A 612 -20.38 5.88 -35.38
N LEU A 613 -21.06 4.86 -34.85
CA LEU A 613 -21.88 3.94 -35.64
C LEU A 613 -23.38 4.30 -35.65
N THR A 614 -23.81 5.29 -34.86
CA THR A 614 -25.25 5.58 -34.67
C THR A 614 -25.67 7.02 -34.97
N ASN A 615 -24.74 7.97 -35.12
CA ASN A 615 -25.07 9.35 -35.48
C ASN A 615 -24.68 9.70 -36.91
N ASP A 616 -25.40 9.14 -37.87
CA ASP A 616 -25.48 9.72 -39.22
C ASP A 616 -26.91 9.51 -39.72
N ASN A 617 -27.84 10.35 -39.27
CA ASN A 617 -29.05 10.72 -40.02
C ASN A 617 -29.88 11.80 -39.29
N SER A 618 -29.48 13.07 -39.41
CA SER A 618 -30.45 14.14 -39.62
C SER A 618 -29.83 15.37 -40.30
N SER A 619 -30.36 15.63 -41.51
CA SER A 619 -30.34 16.90 -42.28
C SER A 619 -29.14 17.25 -43.18
N THR A 620 -29.37 17.00 -44.48
CA THR A 620 -29.06 17.87 -45.62
C THR A 620 -27.62 18.34 -45.86
N GLN A 621 -26.88 17.62 -46.72
CA GLN A 621 -26.34 18.17 -47.98
C GLN A 621 -25.72 17.06 -48.85
N LYS A 622 -26.30 16.85 -50.04
CA LYS A 622 -25.66 16.10 -51.12
C LYS A 622 -24.44 16.87 -51.63
N LYS A 623 -23.23 16.30 -51.50
CA LYS A 623 -22.23 16.13 -52.59
C LYS A 623 -20.86 15.72 -52.01
N ASN A 624 -20.25 14.74 -52.68
CA ASN A 624 -18.83 14.36 -52.64
C ASN A 624 -18.26 13.82 -51.31
N LYS A 625 -18.30 12.49 -51.17
CA LYS A 625 -17.17 11.66 -50.71
C LYS A 625 -17.54 10.17 -50.76
N LYS A 626 -17.62 9.61 -51.97
CA LYS A 626 -17.27 8.20 -52.17
C LYS A 626 -15.74 8.13 -52.05
N LYS A 627 -15.19 7.91 -50.86
CA LYS A 627 -13.79 7.51 -50.66
C LYS A 627 -13.66 6.85 -49.28
N ASN A 628 -13.32 5.55 -49.33
CA ASN A 628 -12.67 4.72 -48.31
C ASN A 628 -13.48 4.34 -47.07
N LEU A 629 -14.22 3.24 -47.18
CA LEU A 629 -14.80 2.44 -46.09
C LEU A 629 -13.92 1.21 -45.75
N ASN A 630 -12.62 1.28 -46.04
CA ASN A 630 -11.65 0.24 -45.68
C ASN A 630 -10.64 0.84 -44.71
N GLY A 631 -10.63 0.40 -43.46
CA GLY A 631 -9.44 0.51 -42.60
C GLY A 631 -9.56 1.31 -41.30
N ILE A 632 -10.53 1.00 -40.44
CA ILE A 632 -10.38 1.26 -39.00
C ILE A 632 -10.77 -0.03 -38.28
N ILE A 633 -9.75 -0.77 -37.83
CA ILE A 633 -9.91 -1.94 -36.97
C ILE A 633 -10.47 -1.43 -35.62
N PRO A 634 -11.50 -2.05 -35.02
CA PRO A 634 -11.99 -1.58 -33.72
C PRO A 634 -10.86 -1.65 -32.67
N PRO A 635 -10.77 -0.68 -31.75
CA PRO A 635 -9.62 -0.51 -30.83
C PRO A 635 -9.32 -1.76 -29.99
N ASN A 636 -10.33 -2.58 -29.72
CA ASN A 636 -10.18 -3.84 -28.99
C ASN A 636 -9.32 -4.86 -29.75
N ILE A 637 -9.43 -4.93 -31.09
CA ILE A 637 -8.68 -5.90 -31.91
C ILE A 637 -7.22 -5.50 -32.00
N GLU A 638 -6.92 -4.21 -32.18
CA GLU A 638 -5.54 -3.71 -32.16
C GLU A 638 -4.85 -4.02 -30.84
N TYR A 639 -5.56 -3.83 -29.73
CA TYR A 639 -5.08 -4.19 -28.40
C TYR A 639 -4.76 -5.70 -28.29
N HIS A 640 -5.65 -6.59 -28.72
CA HIS A 640 -5.37 -8.04 -28.69
C HIS A 640 -4.21 -8.44 -29.60
N GLU A 641 -4.04 -7.80 -30.75
CA GLU A 641 -2.93 -8.07 -31.67
C GLU A 641 -1.59 -7.67 -31.07
N GLN A 642 -1.53 -6.54 -30.37
CA GLN A 642 -0.34 -6.09 -29.65
C GLN A 642 0.03 -7.06 -28.50
N GLU A 643 -0.94 -7.39 -27.65
CA GLU A 643 -0.76 -8.32 -26.54
C GLU A 643 -0.39 -9.73 -27.01
N PHE A 644 -1.00 -10.19 -28.10
CA PHE A 644 -0.66 -11.43 -28.75
C PHE A 644 0.81 -11.46 -29.18
N LEU A 645 1.28 -10.38 -29.80
CA LEU A 645 2.67 -10.27 -30.27
C LEU A 645 3.66 -10.32 -29.09
N ILE A 646 3.37 -9.58 -28.02
CA ILE A 646 4.19 -9.54 -26.80
C ILE A 646 4.26 -10.92 -26.15
N THR A 647 3.11 -11.55 -25.91
CA THR A 647 3.01 -12.87 -25.27
C THR A 647 3.70 -13.95 -26.12
N ASN A 648 3.57 -13.89 -27.44
CA ASN A 648 4.25 -14.83 -28.34
C ASN A 648 5.78 -14.61 -28.38
N GLY A 649 6.24 -13.37 -28.18
CA GLY A 649 7.65 -13.05 -27.93
C GLY A 649 8.16 -13.71 -26.64
N HIS A 650 7.43 -13.54 -25.54
CA HIS A 650 7.76 -14.19 -24.26
C HIS A 650 7.75 -15.72 -24.36
N LEU A 651 6.80 -16.31 -25.11
CA LEU A 651 6.74 -17.74 -25.39
C LEU A 651 7.99 -18.23 -26.12
N SER A 652 8.40 -17.50 -27.15
CA SER A 652 9.59 -17.82 -27.94
C SER A 652 10.88 -17.74 -27.09
N MET A 653 10.99 -16.73 -26.24
CA MET A 653 12.13 -16.59 -25.32
C MET A 653 12.15 -17.70 -24.25
N SER A 654 11.00 -18.02 -23.66
CA SER A 654 10.89 -19.05 -22.62
C SER A 654 11.10 -20.46 -23.18
N THR A 655 10.67 -20.73 -24.41
CA THR A 655 10.97 -22.01 -25.09
C THR A 655 12.44 -22.14 -25.48
N ALA A 656 13.09 -21.04 -25.89
CA ALA A 656 14.52 -21.03 -26.18
C ALA A 656 15.34 -21.31 -24.92
N THR A 657 15.04 -20.63 -23.81
CA THR A 657 15.71 -20.86 -22.51
C THR A 657 15.51 -22.28 -22.00
N HIS A 658 14.30 -22.83 -22.08
CA HIS A 658 14.02 -24.24 -21.77
C HIS A 658 14.91 -25.20 -22.59
N ARG A 659 15.07 -24.96 -23.90
CA ARG A 659 15.94 -25.78 -24.77
C ARG A 659 17.42 -25.64 -24.40
N CYS A 660 17.89 -24.44 -24.06
CA CYS A 660 19.26 -24.22 -23.60
C CYS A 660 19.56 -24.97 -22.29
N LEU A 661 18.64 -24.94 -21.32
CA LEU A 661 18.78 -25.69 -20.07
C LEU A 661 18.85 -27.20 -20.33
N LYS A 662 18.02 -27.72 -21.25
CA LYS A 662 18.09 -29.12 -21.67
C LYS A 662 19.43 -29.48 -22.28
N ALA A 663 19.98 -28.62 -23.13
CA ALA A 663 21.29 -28.84 -23.75
C ALA A 663 22.41 -28.89 -22.70
N LEU A 664 22.37 -28.02 -21.69
CA LEU A 664 23.32 -28.04 -20.57
C LEU A 664 23.20 -29.31 -19.72
N GLU A 665 21.98 -29.77 -19.47
CA GLU A 665 21.77 -31.03 -18.75
C GLU A 665 22.34 -32.23 -19.54
N ILE A 666 22.11 -32.27 -20.86
CA ILE A 666 22.67 -33.29 -21.74
C ILE A 666 24.20 -33.23 -21.74
N GLU A 667 24.80 -32.04 -21.84
CA GLU A 667 26.25 -31.86 -21.78
C GLU A 667 26.84 -32.35 -20.45
N GLN A 668 26.20 -32.06 -19.32
CA GLN A 668 26.62 -32.59 -18.03
C GLN A 668 26.56 -34.11 -17.99
N ARG A 669 25.47 -34.72 -18.46
CA ARG A 669 25.34 -36.19 -18.53
C ARG A 669 26.42 -36.80 -19.43
N LEU A 670 26.72 -36.18 -20.56
CA LEU A 670 27.77 -36.62 -21.49
C LEU A 670 29.19 -36.45 -20.96
N LYS A 671 29.44 -35.51 -20.04
CA LYS A 671 30.75 -35.37 -19.36
C LYS A 671 30.96 -36.38 -18.24
N PHE A 672 29.89 -36.97 -17.70
CA PHE A 672 29.94 -38.00 -16.66
C PHE A 672 29.92 -39.43 -17.22
N SER A 673 29.54 -39.63 -18.49
CA SER A 673 29.70 -40.87 -19.26
C SER A 673 31.06 -40.93 -19.94
#